data_AF-A0A931ZRU1-F1
#
_entry.id   AF-A0A931ZRU1-F1
#
_cell.length_a   1.000
_cell.length_b   1.000
_cell.length_c   1.000
_cell.angle_alpha   90.00
_cell.angle_beta   90.00
_cell.angle_gamma   90.00
#
_symmetry.space_group_name_H-M   'P 1'
#
loop_
_entity.id
_entity.type
_entity.pdbx_description
1 polymer ?
#
loop_
_entity_poly.entity_id
_entity_poly.type
_entity_poly.pdbx_seq_one_letter_code
_entity_poly.pdbx_strand_id
1 'polypeptide(L)'
;MFKFFALLLFLIFHFPASPPGGSFFISPVSAHSEVAVIEMVPYGFVPSETTIDVNSSVIFINKDSQPRWPASNVHPTHNIYPEFDPKKPIEPGESWAFKPKRIGEWKFHDHNFPHMRGVLTVVDEEGFTSEEKIESPSFVTKFKNAINNFFNQIKNLFAKKALNQQVQLPDKEGFKKLSYDAQSKILEKIARNNGASKAWEYVKDVFKGEGGSSGNIHDLAHLSGLLIYEKNGFEGIKDCTSNFAFGCYHGFLDTAFAKNLDHLLDAENACLKLGPTNSGPVASCIHGIGHGVASFYSTQDLEKSLVTCRKLNQGNEYCFDGVFMEFVRSAPDSFFKSNDPYYPCNSLEEKYGYSYSSACGRNQSSLLMSRFNMGFDEVVGICLSSTSKPFKESCFDALGFSLASSGDVNQIIVGCQKMQISEYINKCAKAAAGELVFQEIPGWPEKSKEVCNAFEKSEECLQNVDRLIKEYNLQVQINFTPKELNEDINLYVRSQMKKCYETDGRDGCYKAVADILYSQFGLAKTLNVFKENEGYVEIYARCHETTHYLSRLEYEKQKSIAKVYAQCDSTCHGGCYHGTLEAYLKEKTNETGFNLVSRFAKVCGKQSDYQKPIEFNECLHGMGHAAMFVTDMELKQSLKLCDTIADQAHKERCYTGVFMENSSSSTSFDHASIYIKKDDPFYPCNSLEEKYLSLCWQYQSSYFSIISHQDWKKVASLCLQIPNQYQDRCFRTIGTNQVGFTQSLETMKKDCDLMPSENFKDICIAGVVSSLSYRFVGDMRKMIDFCSLVSSQNRESCYKQIGNGVSDWDSNKDVAKNQCQKIPDPQGQSWCLSAI
;
A
#
# COMPACT_ATOMS: atom_id res chain seq x y z
N MET A 1 23.60 39.79 55.07
CA MET A 1 22.40 40.39 55.70
C MET A 1 21.36 39.28 55.84
N PHE A 2 21.23 38.73 57.05
CA PHE A 2 20.01 38.74 57.90
C PHE A 2 18.86 37.87 57.33
N LYS A 3 18.25 36.93 58.04
CA LYS A 3 18.41 36.34 59.39
C LYS A 3 17.42 35.14 59.48
N PHE A 4 17.83 34.05 60.13
CA PHE A 4 17.13 33.27 61.17
C PHE A 4 15.58 33.15 61.19
N PHE A 5 15.05 31.92 61.31
CA PHE A 5 14.65 31.35 62.63
C PHE A 5 14.38 29.84 62.57
N ALA A 6 14.89 29.13 63.59
CA ALA A 6 14.61 27.76 63.97
C ALA A 6 13.95 27.75 65.35
N LEU A 7 13.10 26.77 65.65
CA LEU A 7 12.74 26.26 67.00
C LEU A 7 12.00 24.93 66.75
N LEU A 8 12.53 23.72 66.98
CA LEU A 8 13.05 23.05 68.18
C LEU A 8 12.02 22.94 69.32
N LEU A 9 11.48 21.72 69.50
CA LEU A 9 11.26 21.14 70.83
C LEU A 9 11.34 19.61 70.75
N PHE A 10 12.47 19.12 71.26
CA PHE A 10 12.73 17.76 71.71
C PHE A 10 11.89 17.46 72.95
N LEU A 11 11.44 16.21 73.10
CA LEU A 11 11.45 15.53 74.40
C LEU A 11 11.67 14.03 74.20
N ILE A 12 12.71 13.57 74.87
CA ILE A 12 13.34 12.26 74.89
C ILE A 12 12.59 11.40 75.92
N PHE A 13 12.43 10.08 75.70
CA PHE A 13 13.00 9.03 76.60
C PHE A 13 12.45 7.60 76.44
N HIS A 14 13.44 6.69 76.38
CA HIS A 14 13.50 5.30 76.89
C HIS A 14 12.86 4.15 76.11
N PHE A 15 13.72 3.42 75.39
CA PHE A 15 13.63 1.96 75.26
C PHE A 15 14.03 1.28 76.58
N PRO A 16 13.42 0.13 76.90
CA PRO A 16 14.24 -1.07 77.08
C PRO A 16 13.67 -2.33 76.41
N ALA A 17 14.55 -3.31 76.24
CA ALA A 17 14.41 -4.54 75.48
C ALA A 17 13.56 -5.66 76.12
N SER A 18 13.22 -6.64 75.27
CA SER A 18 12.40 -7.86 75.35
C SER A 18 12.70 -8.83 76.53
N PRO A 19 11.84 -9.85 76.83
CA PRO A 19 11.85 -11.15 76.08
C PRO A 19 10.45 -11.88 76.05
N PRO A 20 10.29 -13.20 75.81
CA PRO A 20 9.61 -13.72 74.62
C PRO A 20 8.36 -14.59 74.85
N GLY A 21 7.58 -14.81 73.78
CA GLY A 21 6.84 -16.07 73.55
C GLY A 21 5.32 -16.04 73.79
N GLY A 22 4.59 -16.52 72.78
CA GLY A 22 3.22 -17.03 72.92
C GLY A 22 2.18 -16.37 72.03
N SER A 23 1.89 -17.00 70.89
CA SER A 23 0.74 -16.71 70.01
C SER A 23 -0.57 -16.76 70.78
N PHE A 24 -1.48 -15.80 70.56
CA PHE A 24 -2.90 -15.99 70.24
C PHE A 24 -3.55 -14.62 69.93
N PHE A 25 -4.32 -14.60 68.85
CA PHE A 25 -5.05 -13.47 68.29
C PHE A 25 -6.08 -12.87 69.26
N ILE A 26 -6.06 -11.54 69.43
CA ILE A 26 -7.25 -10.70 69.65
C ILE A 26 -7.02 -9.37 68.91
N SER A 27 -7.89 -9.07 67.95
CA SER A 27 -7.91 -7.88 67.08
C SER A 27 -8.11 -6.56 67.84
N PRO A 28 -7.70 -5.42 67.25
CA PRO A 28 -8.46 -4.19 67.36
C PRO A 28 -9.34 -4.02 66.10
N VAL A 29 -10.65 -4.01 66.31
CA VAL A 29 -11.62 -3.50 65.32
C VAL A 29 -11.70 -1.99 65.46
N SER A 30 -11.41 -1.25 64.40
CA SER A 30 -12.22 -0.11 63.93
C SER A 30 -11.81 0.33 62.53
N ALA A 31 -12.84 0.45 61.69
CA ALA A 31 -12.90 0.84 60.27
C ALA A 31 -12.07 2.07 59.89
N HIS A 32 -11.59 2.13 58.64
CA HIS A 32 -11.80 3.23 57.67
C HIS A 32 -11.04 2.98 56.35
N SER A 33 -11.72 3.23 55.23
CA SER A 33 -11.23 3.30 53.83
C SER A 33 -9.73 3.60 53.69
N GLU A 34 -8.95 2.66 53.15
CA GLU A 34 -7.58 2.94 52.74
C GLU A 34 -7.57 3.82 51.48
N VAL A 35 -6.59 4.72 51.40
CA VAL A 35 -6.36 5.56 50.22
C VAL A 35 -5.09 5.07 49.54
N ALA A 36 -5.23 4.45 48.37
CA ALA A 36 -4.10 4.07 47.55
C ALA A 36 -3.62 5.27 46.73
N VAL A 37 -2.31 5.37 46.47
CA VAL A 37 -1.72 6.46 45.68
C VAL A 37 -1.04 5.86 44.45
N ILE A 38 -1.35 6.42 43.29
CA ILE A 38 -0.71 6.11 42.00
C ILE A 38 -0.04 7.38 41.49
N GLU A 39 1.28 7.34 41.31
CA GLU A 39 2.08 8.42 40.77
C GLU A 39 2.14 8.32 39.24
N MET A 40 1.85 9.41 38.55
CA MET A 40 2.05 9.54 37.10
C MET A 40 3.41 10.18 36.86
N VAL A 41 4.33 9.40 36.30
CA VAL A 41 5.73 9.77 36.05
C VAL A 41 6.01 9.70 34.54
N PRO A 42 7.13 10.27 34.03
CA PRO A 42 7.41 10.34 32.58
C PRO A 42 7.34 8.99 31.83
N TYR A 43 7.45 7.87 32.54
CA TYR A 43 7.49 6.53 31.98
C TYR A 43 6.21 5.70 32.24
N GLY A 44 5.22 6.22 32.99
CA GLY A 44 3.97 5.50 33.25
C GLY A 44 3.31 5.79 34.61
N PHE A 45 2.63 4.78 35.16
CA PHE A 45 1.96 4.82 36.46
C PHE A 45 2.74 4.00 37.50
N VAL A 46 2.92 4.52 38.71
CA VAL A 46 3.67 3.87 39.81
C VAL A 46 2.86 3.93 41.11
N PRO A 47 2.38 2.79 41.65
CA PRO A 47 2.42 1.47 41.03
C PRO A 47 1.51 1.40 39.79
N SER A 48 1.89 0.56 38.82
CA SER A 48 1.07 0.33 37.61
C SER A 48 -0.17 -0.53 37.91
N GLU A 49 -0.18 -1.21 39.05
CA GLU A 49 -1.28 -2.06 39.52
C GLU A 49 -1.62 -1.73 40.96
N THR A 50 -2.91 -1.66 41.27
CA THR A 50 -3.37 -1.38 42.62
C THR A 50 -4.61 -2.21 42.90
N THR A 51 -4.63 -2.87 44.06
CA THR A 51 -5.82 -3.54 44.57
C THR A 51 -6.38 -2.72 45.73
N ILE A 52 -7.67 -2.41 45.68
CA ILE A 52 -8.40 -1.75 46.76
C ILE A 52 -9.76 -2.44 46.97
N ASP A 53 -10.35 -2.30 48.14
CA ASP A 53 -11.75 -2.66 48.34
C ASP A 53 -12.69 -1.59 47.73
N VAL A 54 -13.96 -1.96 47.51
CA VAL A 54 -14.98 -1.08 46.90
C VAL A 54 -15.30 0.18 47.72
N ASN A 55 -14.95 0.22 49.02
CA ASN A 55 -15.17 1.37 49.89
C ASN A 55 -13.97 2.35 49.93
N SER A 56 -12.80 1.92 49.47
CA SER A 56 -11.54 2.68 49.38
C SER A 56 -11.47 3.66 48.21
N SER A 57 -10.45 4.52 48.16
CA SER A 57 -10.24 5.49 47.07
C SER A 57 -8.81 5.43 46.56
N VAL A 58 -8.60 5.80 45.30
CA VAL A 58 -7.28 5.92 44.67
C VAL A 58 -6.99 7.37 44.35
N ILE A 59 -5.83 7.88 44.74
CA ILE A 59 -5.35 9.21 44.36
C ILE A 59 -4.29 9.06 43.26
N PHE A 60 -4.55 9.66 42.12
CA PHE A 60 -3.57 9.84 41.05
C PHE A 60 -2.83 11.16 41.26
N ILE A 61 -1.50 11.13 41.41
CA ILE A 61 -0.67 12.33 41.60
C ILE A 61 0.21 12.54 40.37
N ASN A 62 0.17 13.72 39.77
CA ASN A 62 1.03 14.04 38.64
C ASN A 62 2.43 14.48 39.13
N LYS A 63 3.44 13.62 38.93
CA LYS A 63 4.86 13.92 39.18
C LYS A 63 5.67 14.14 37.90
N ASP A 64 5.01 14.12 36.74
CA ASP A 64 5.61 14.45 35.46
C ASP A 64 5.68 15.97 35.28
N SER A 65 6.51 16.40 34.32
CA SER A 65 6.61 17.76 33.80
C SER A 65 5.47 18.15 32.85
N GLN A 66 4.69 17.17 32.38
CA GLN A 66 3.57 17.38 31.44
C GLN A 66 2.22 17.10 32.11
N PRO A 67 1.10 17.68 31.61
CA PRO A 67 -0.24 17.33 32.08
C PRO A 67 -0.57 15.85 31.82
N ARG A 68 -1.15 15.16 32.81
CA ARG A 68 -1.44 13.73 32.79
C ARG A 68 -2.93 13.45 32.99
N TRP A 69 -3.48 12.38 32.43
CA TRP A 69 -4.92 12.14 32.49
C TRP A 69 -5.23 10.63 32.62
N PRO A 70 -5.36 10.09 33.84
CA PRO A 70 -5.71 8.69 34.04
C PRO A 70 -7.19 8.45 33.70
N ALA A 71 -7.50 7.53 32.79
CA ALA A 71 -8.86 7.19 32.40
C ALA A 71 -9.03 5.71 32.06
N SER A 72 -10.21 5.14 32.32
CA SER A 72 -10.49 3.75 32.00
C SER A 72 -10.45 3.46 30.50
N ASN A 73 -10.16 2.22 30.13
CA ASN A 73 -10.25 1.76 28.76
C ASN A 73 -11.71 1.84 28.23
N VAL A 74 -11.96 1.79 26.92
CA VAL A 74 -11.00 1.87 25.79
C VAL A 74 -10.74 3.34 25.45
N HIS A 75 -9.48 3.70 25.15
CA HIS A 75 -9.11 5.05 24.67
C HIS A 75 -9.77 5.35 23.31
N PRO A 76 -10.16 6.57 22.94
CA PRO A 76 -10.31 7.77 23.80
C PRO A 76 -11.68 7.81 24.48
N THR A 77 -12.53 6.79 24.28
CA THR A 77 -13.96 6.87 24.62
C THR A 77 -14.26 6.62 26.10
N HIS A 78 -13.38 5.89 26.79
CA HIS A 78 -13.46 5.50 28.21
C HIS A 78 -14.77 4.79 28.58
N ASN A 79 -15.38 4.09 27.61
CA ASN A 79 -16.73 3.55 27.75
C ASN A 79 -16.83 2.30 28.64
N ILE A 80 -15.71 1.66 29.04
CA ILE A 80 -15.76 0.47 29.91
C ILE A 80 -16.13 0.88 31.34
N TYR A 81 -15.52 1.98 31.83
CA TYR A 81 -15.86 2.56 33.12
C TYR A 81 -15.87 4.10 33.08
N PRO A 82 -16.93 4.71 32.52
CA PRO A 82 -16.99 6.16 32.27
C PRO A 82 -16.80 7.06 33.50
N GLU A 83 -17.06 6.55 34.70
CA GLU A 83 -16.83 7.27 35.96
C GLU A 83 -15.36 7.27 36.39
N PHE A 84 -14.55 6.34 35.90
CA PHE A 84 -13.10 6.33 36.06
C PHE A 84 -12.46 7.19 34.96
N ASP A 85 -12.80 8.47 34.98
CA ASP A 85 -12.29 9.50 34.07
C ASP A 85 -12.46 10.89 34.74
N PRO A 86 -11.38 11.64 35.00
CA PRO A 86 -11.45 13.00 35.56
C PRO A 86 -12.04 14.01 34.57
N LYS A 87 -12.19 13.66 33.29
CA LYS A 87 -12.70 14.47 32.17
C LYS A 87 -11.86 15.70 31.82
N LYS A 88 -10.66 15.80 32.41
CA LYS A 88 -9.67 16.85 32.16
C LYS A 88 -8.27 16.36 32.56
N PRO A 89 -7.21 16.93 31.97
CA PRO A 89 -5.85 16.72 32.45
C PRO A 89 -5.65 17.19 33.90
N ILE A 90 -4.73 16.52 34.58
CA ILE A 90 -4.18 16.82 35.90
C ILE A 90 -2.84 17.51 35.66
N GLU A 91 -2.71 18.76 36.07
CA GLU A 91 -1.49 19.55 35.84
C GLU A 91 -0.31 19.05 36.69
N PRO A 92 0.96 19.33 36.31
CA PRO A 92 2.14 18.96 37.09
C PRO A 92 2.03 19.38 38.57
N GLY A 93 2.18 18.42 39.48
CA GLY A 93 2.05 18.62 40.93
C GLY A 93 0.63 18.55 41.48
N GLU A 94 -0.41 18.44 40.64
CA GLU A 94 -1.79 18.25 41.07
C GLU A 94 -2.15 16.76 41.26
N SER A 95 -3.35 16.51 41.80
CA SER A 95 -3.85 15.16 42.00
C SER A 95 -5.36 15.03 41.77
N TRP A 96 -5.82 13.82 41.50
CA TRP A 96 -7.23 13.47 41.36
C TRP A 96 -7.57 12.21 42.16
N ALA A 97 -8.65 12.26 42.94
CA ALA A 97 -9.13 11.12 43.70
C ALA A 97 -10.28 10.42 42.97
N PHE A 98 -10.16 9.11 42.78
CA PHE A 98 -11.17 8.22 42.22
C PHE A 98 -11.73 7.29 43.30
N LYS A 99 -13.06 7.16 43.37
CA LYS A 99 -13.72 6.18 44.22
C LYS A 99 -14.47 5.17 43.35
N PRO A 100 -14.03 3.89 43.29
CA PRO A 100 -14.74 2.89 42.52
C PRO A 100 -16.13 2.61 43.11
N LYS A 101 -17.04 2.18 42.24
CA LYS A 101 -18.43 1.81 42.51
C LYS A 101 -18.76 0.38 42.07
N ARG A 102 -17.82 -0.27 41.39
CA ARG A 102 -18.02 -1.56 40.73
C ARG A 102 -16.82 -2.45 41.07
N ILE A 103 -17.11 -3.60 41.67
CA ILE A 103 -16.13 -4.68 41.88
C ILE A 103 -15.70 -5.21 40.51
N GLY A 104 -14.42 -5.52 40.36
CA GLY A 104 -13.84 -6.02 39.13
C GLY A 104 -12.43 -5.50 38.89
N GLU A 105 -11.80 -6.05 37.87
CA GLU A 105 -10.51 -5.59 37.36
C GLU A 105 -10.75 -4.54 36.26
N TRP A 106 -10.24 -3.33 36.47
CA TRP A 106 -10.43 -2.18 35.58
C TRP A 106 -9.10 -1.72 35.02
N LYS A 107 -8.89 -1.95 33.72
CA LYS A 107 -7.72 -1.42 33.00
C LYS A 107 -7.92 0.06 32.68
N PHE A 108 -6.87 0.85 32.83
CA PHE A 108 -6.85 2.28 32.56
C PHE A 108 -5.56 2.69 31.82
N HIS A 109 -5.56 3.87 31.22
CA HIS A 109 -4.43 4.45 30.50
C HIS A 109 -4.34 5.96 30.76
N ASP A 110 -3.26 6.60 30.32
CA ASP A 110 -3.19 8.06 30.25
C ASP A 110 -3.82 8.57 28.95
N HIS A 111 -4.85 9.41 29.01
CA HIS A 111 -5.55 9.91 27.82
C HIS A 111 -4.65 10.76 26.90
N ASN A 112 -3.67 11.47 27.47
CA ASN A 112 -2.68 12.24 26.70
C ASN A 112 -1.57 11.35 26.16
N PHE A 113 -1.27 10.25 26.86
CA PHE A 113 -0.23 9.27 26.50
C PHE A 113 -0.80 7.83 26.55
N PRO A 114 -1.65 7.41 25.58
CA PRO A 114 -2.52 6.21 25.70
C PRO A 114 -1.80 4.86 25.84
N HIS A 115 -0.49 4.88 25.61
CA HIS A 115 0.40 3.75 25.80
C HIS A 115 0.83 3.54 27.25
N MET A 116 0.74 4.55 28.10
CA MET A 116 0.98 4.41 29.53
C MET A 116 -0.30 3.79 30.12
N ARG A 117 -0.19 2.58 30.68
CA ARG A 117 -1.33 1.76 31.10
C ARG A 117 -1.17 1.28 32.55
N GLY A 118 -2.30 0.98 33.19
CA GLY A 118 -2.34 0.42 34.54
C GLY A 118 -3.61 -0.40 34.79
N VAL A 119 -3.65 -1.08 35.94
CA VAL A 119 -4.78 -1.93 36.35
C VAL A 119 -5.22 -1.58 37.76
N LEU A 120 -6.52 -1.35 37.93
CA LEU A 120 -7.15 -1.16 39.23
C LEU A 120 -8.06 -2.36 39.52
N THR A 121 -7.68 -3.19 40.49
CA THR A 121 -8.50 -4.32 40.96
C THR A 121 -9.33 -3.87 42.15
N VAL A 122 -10.64 -3.92 42.01
CA VAL A 122 -11.59 -3.55 43.07
C VAL A 122 -12.21 -4.84 43.61
N VAL A 123 -11.94 -5.15 44.87
CA VAL A 123 -12.45 -6.35 45.56
C VAL A 123 -13.55 -6.00 46.56
N ASP A 124 -14.29 -7.01 47.01
CA ASP A 124 -15.19 -6.86 48.15
C ASP A 124 -14.40 -6.86 49.47
N GLU A 125 -14.97 -6.30 50.53
CA GLU A 125 -14.31 -6.25 51.85
C GLU A 125 -14.31 -7.66 52.47
N GLU A 126 -13.14 -8.19 52.86
CA GLU A 126 -13.10 -9.49 53.56
C GLU A 126 -13.62 -9.37 55.00
N GLY A 127 -14.84 -9.88 55.24
CA GLY A 127 -15.24 -10.40 56.56
C GLY A 127 -16.71 -10.27 56.98
N PHE A 128 -17.58 -11.19 56.52
CA PHE A 128 -18.38 -12.11 57.38
C PHE A 128 -19.30 -12.96 56.51
N THR A 129 -19.07 -14.27 56.47
CA THR A 129 -20.00 -15.26 55.91
C THR A 129 -21.07 -15.62 56.93
N SER A 130 -22.34 -15.60 56.52
CA SER A 130 -23.30 -16.66 56.87
C SER A 130 -24.42 -16.73 55.83
N GLU A 131 -24.83 -17.97 55.60
CA GLU A 131 -25.71 -18.50 54.57
C GLU A 131 -27.13 -17.89 54.57
N GLU A 132 -27.75 -17.74 53.41
CA GLU A 132 -28.82 -18.67 52.97
C GLU A 132 -29.40 -18.26 51.59
N LYS A 133 -29.59 -19.29 50.76
CA LYS A 133 -30.33 -19.25 49.49
C LYS A 133 -31.80 -18.89 49.74
N ILE A 134 -32.38 -18.01 48.91
CA ILE A 134 -33.79 -18.11 48.52
C ILE A 134 -33.94 -17.80 47.02
N GLU A 135 -34.45 -18.78 46.28
CA GLU A 135 -34.88 -18.68 44.89
C GLU A 135 -36.28 -18.04 44.76
N SER A 136 -36.38 -17.16 43.75
CA SER A 136 -37.54 -16.93 42.84
C SER A 136 -38.73 -16.08 43.32
N PRO A 137 -39.65 -15.64 42.41
CA PRO A 137 -39.46 -14.85 41.19
C PRO A 137 -40.51 -13.70 41.08
N SER A 138 -40.60 -13.04 39.91
CA SER A 138 -41.73 -12.18 39.45
C SER A 138 -41.65 -10.67 39.72
N PHE A 139 -40.92 -9.95 38.86
CA PHE A 139 -41.23 -8.53 38.58
C PHE A 139 -41.11 -8.12 37.09
N VAL A 140 -40.51 -8.97 36.26
CA VAL A 140 -40.12 -8.58 34.88
C VAL A 140 -41.29 -8.57 33.89
N THR A 141 -42.47 -9.08 34.24
CA THR A 141 -43.58 -9.19 33.26
C THR A 141 -44.51 -7.97 33.21
N LYS A 142 -44.32 -6.95 34.07
CA LYS A 142 -45.11 -5.69 34.00
C LYS A 142 -44.34 -4.48 33.45
N PHE A 143 -43.02 -4.55 33.32
CA PHE A 143 -42.20 -3.43 32.83
C PHE A 143 -42.02 -3.41 31.30
N LYS A 144 -42.19 -4.57 30.63
CA LYS A 144 -42.00 -4.70 29.17
C LYS A 144 -43.06 -4.02 28.30
N ASN A 145 -44.26 -3.75 28.82
CA ASN A 145 -45.34 -3.13 28.02
C ASN A 145 -45.44 -1.61 28.17
N ALA A 146 -44.73 -0.99 29.12
CA ALA A 146 -44.65 0.47 29.26
C ALA A 146 -43.50 1.08 28.43
N ILE A 147 -42.38 0.37 28.27
CA ILE A 147 -41.19 0.85 27.56
C ILE A 147 -41.39 0.88 26.04
N ASN A 148 -42.13 -0.08 25.47
CA ASN A 148 -42.33 -0.14 24.01
C ASN A 148 -43.20 1.00 23.45
N ASN A 149 -44.09 1.58 24.26
CA ASN A 149 -44.92 2.72 23.83
C ASN A 149 -44.20 4.07 23.98
N PHE A 150 -43.22 4.17 24.90
CA PHE A 150 -42.40 5.38 25.07
C PHE A 150 -41.35 5.51 23.94
N PHE A 151 -40.71 4.42 23.53
CA PHE A 151 -39.72 4.44 22.44
C PHE A 151 -40.32 4.75 21.06
N ASN A 152 -41.57 4.35 20.80
CA ASN A 152 -42.22 4.65 19.52
C ASN A 152 -42.70 6.11 19.40
N GLN A 153 -42.99 6.79 20.52
CA GLN A 153 -43.31 8.23 20.51
C GLN A 153 -42.05 9.11 20.40
N ILE A 154 -40.91 8.68 20.96
CA ILE A 154 -39.63 9.40 20.87
C ILE A 154 -39.00 9.29 19.46
N LYS A 155 -39.15 8.15 18.78
CA LYS A 155 -38.64 7.96 17.41
C LYS A 155 -39.23 8.96 16.40
N ASN A 156 -40.48 9.40 16.61
CA ASN A 156 -41.16 10.36 15.73
C ASN A 156 -40.92 11.84 16.10
N LEU A 157 -40.34 12.13 17.28
CA LEU A 157 -39.93 13.48 17.68
C LEU A 157 -38.46 13.79 17.32
N PHE A 158 -37.59 12.78 17.28
CA PHE A 158 -36.17 12.95 16.90
C PHE A 158 -35.89 12.82 15.39
N ALA A 159 -36.86 12.36 14.60
CA ALA A 159 -36.74 12.28 13.14
C ALA A 159 -36.88 13.65 12.42
N LYS A 160 -37.09 14.76 13.14
CA LYS A 160 -37.30 16.10 12.56
C LYS A 160 -36.23 17.15 12.90
N LYS A 161 -35.02 16.74 13.30
CA LYS A 161 -33.91 17.69 13.50
C LYS A 161 -32.53 17.16 13.07
N ALA A 162 -32.47 16.41 11.97
CA ALA A 162 -31.25 16.27 11.20
C ALA A 162 -31.22 17.41 10.17
N LEU A 163 -30.84 18.61 10.62
CA LEU A 163 -30.48 19.69 9.70
C LEU A 163 -29.06 19.37 9.21
N ASN A 164 -28.88 19.28 7.89
CA ASN A 164 -27.58 19.25 7.23
C ASN A 164 -26.76 20.49 7.65
N GLN A 165 -25.88 20.35 8.64
CA GLN A 165 -24.74 21.25 8.81
C GLN A 165 -23.51 20.50 8.31
N GLN A 166 -23.05 20.86 7.11
CA GLN A 166 -21.71 20.49 6.65
C GLN A 166 -20.71 20.98 7.70
N VAL A 167 -19.95 20.06 8.26
CA VAL A 167 -18.88 20.39 9.21
C VAL A 167 -17.77 21.07 8.42
N GLN A 168 -17.52 22.34 8.69
CA GLN A 168 -16.35 23.03 8.15
C GLN A 168 -15.11 22.42 8.81
N LEU A 169 -14.37 21.60 8.06
CA LEU A 169 -13.12 20.99 8.51
C LEU A 169 -12.01 22.05 8.49
N PRO A 170 -11.11 22.06 9.48
CA PRO A 170 -9.93 22.91 9.42
C PRO A 170 -9.07 22.53 8.20
N ASP A 171 -8.37 23.51 7.64
CA ASP A 171 -7.31 23.25 6.66
C ASP A 171 -6.17 22.45 7.29
N LYS A 172 -5.31 21.85 6.45
CA LYS A 172 -4.27 20.90 6.88
C LYS A 172 -3.34 21.49 7.94
N GLU A 173 -2.90 22.72 7.74
CA GLU A 173 -1.97 23.40 8.66
C GLU A 173 -2.66 23.84 9.95
N GLY A 174 -3.95 24.20 9.87
CA GLY A 174 -4.80 24.43 11.03
C GLY A 174 -4.96 23.18 11.89
N PHE A 175 -5.18 22.00 11.28
CA PHE A 175 -5.34 20.75 12.01
C PHE A 175 -4.06 20.33 12.75
N LYS A 176 -2.89 20.46 12.11
CA LYS A 176 -1.60 20.07 12.71
C LYS A 176 -1.24 20.84 13.99
N LYS A 177 -1.72 22.07 14.13
CA LYS A 177 -1.44 22.94 15.30
C LYS A 177 -2.33 22.69 16.51
N LEU A 178 -3.36 21.86 16.36
CA LEU A 178 -4.28 21.53 17.45
C LEU A 178 -3.64 20.56 18.44
N SER A 179 -4.12 20.57 19.68
CA SER A 179 -3.78 19.53 20.66
C SER A 179 -4.33 18.17 20.21
N TYR A 180 -3.73 17.09 20.73
CA TYR A 180 -4.17 15.72 20.42
C TYR A 180 -5.67 15.50 20.73
N ASP A 181 -6.18 16.01 21.87
CA ASP A 181 -7.60 15.92 22.23
C ASP A 181 -8.50 16.62 21.19
N ALA A 182 -8.11 17.80 20.72
CA ALA A 182 -8.86 18.53 19.70
C ALA A 182 -8.83 17.83 18.34
N GLN A 183 -7.68 17.28 17.95
CA GLN A 183 -7.53 16.47 16.74
C GLN A 183 -8.40 15.20 16.81
N SER A 184 -8.37 14.50 17.94
CA SER A 184 -9.15 13.27 18.18
C SER A 184 -10.66 13.52 18.08
N LYS A 185 -11.16 14.60 18.71
CA LYS A 185 -12.58 15.01 18.61
C LYS A 185 -13.02 15.33 17.19
N ILE A 186 -12.13 15.93 16.39
CA ILE A 186 -12.41 16.19 14.96
C ILE A 186 -12.48 14.87 14.19
N LEU A 187 -11.54 13.95 14.40
CA LEU A 187 -11.55 12.64 13.74
C LEU A 187 -12.79 11.83 14.10
N GLU A 188 -13.20 11.80 15.37
CA GLU A 188 -14.48 11.19 15.77
C GLU A 188 -15.68 11.83 15.05
N LYS A 189 -15.68 13.16 14.91
CA LYS A 189 -16.75 13.89 14.23
C LYS A 189 -16.79 13.56 12.74
N ILE A 190 -15.64 13.42 12.08
CA ILE A 190 -15.55 12.94 10.70
C ILE A 190 -16.08 11.51 10.62
N ALA A 191 -15.63 10.62 11.51
CA ALA A 191 -16.06 9.23 11.52
C ALA A 191 -17.58 9.08 11.67
N ARG A 192 -18.20 9.87 12.57
CA ARG A 192 -19.65 9.86 12.79
C ARG A 192 -20.45 10.42 11.62
N ASN A 193 -19.97 11.47 10.94
CA ASN A 193 -20.75 12.16 9.91
C ASN A 193 -20.46 11.68 8.48
N ASN A 194 -19.23 11.28 8.21
CA ASN A 194 -18.73 10.94 6.88
C ASN A 194 -18.29 9.47 6.77
N GLY A 195 -18.20 8.74 7.88
CA GLY A 195 -17.76 7.34 7.96
C GLY A 195 -16.35 7.20 8.52
N ALA A 196 -16.10 6.10 9.24
CA ALA A 196 -14.83 5.85 9.92
C ALA A 196 -13.62 5.84 8.97
N SER A 197 -13.77 5.25 7.79
CA SER A 197 -12.73 5.21 6.75
C SER A 197 -12.36 6.61 6.25
N LYS A 198 -13.31 7.58 6.28
CA LYS A 198 -13.03 8.99 5.93
C LYS A 198 -12.19 9.72 6.97
N ALA A 199 -12.29 9.35 8.24
CA ALA A 199 -11.39 9.89 9.26
C ALA A 199 -9.95 9.45 8.98
N TRP A 200 -9.75 8.19 8.60
CA TRP A 200 -8.44 7.68 8.21
C TRP A 200 -7.88 8.33 6.94
N GLU A 201 -8.70 8.47 5.89
CA GLU A 201 -8.31 9.19 4.68
C GLU A 201 -7.87 10.62 4.98
N TYR A 202 -8.56 11.32 5.90
CA TYR A 202 -8.22 12.67 6.31
C TYR A 202 -6.85 12.74 7.00
N VAL A 203 -6.54 11.82 7.92
CA VAL A 203 -5.21 11.76 8.57
C VAL A 203 -4.12 11.57 7.51
N LYS A 204 -4.31 10.63 6.57
CA LYS A 204 -3.36 10.40 5.47
C LYS A 204 -3.14 11.62 4.59
N ASP A 205 -4.20 12.36 4.30
CA ASP A 205 -4.11 13.54 3.46
C ASP A 205 -3.45 14.73 4.17
N VAL A 206 -3.71 14.93 5.47
CA VAL A 206 -3.12 16.02 6.26
C VAL A 206 -1.61 15.83 6.44
N PHE A 207 -1.18 14.61 6.75
CA PHE A 207 0.22 14.29 7.08
C PHE A 207 0.98 13.62 5.92
N LYS A 208 0.51 13.79 4.69
CA LYS A 208 1.15 13.20 3.51
C LYS A 208 2.62 13.67 3.40
N GLY A 209 3.55 12.71 3.36
CA GLY A 209 5.00 12.97 3.25
C GLY A 209 5.71 13.24 4.58
N GLU A 210 5.02 13.08 5.72
CA GLU A 210 5.62 13.14 7.05
C GLU A 210 5.91 11.73 7.59
N GLY A 211 7.03 11.58 8.30
CA GLY A 211 7.43 10.29 8.88
C GLY A 211 6.48 9.87 10.00
N GLY A 212 6.15 8.59 10.06
CA GLY A 212 5.14 8.04 10.98
C GLY A 212 5.39 8.26 12.47
N SER A 213 6.66 8.40 12.86
CA SER A 213 7.10 8.66 14.23
C SER A 213 7.13 10.15 14.61
N SER A 214 6.71 11.05 13.71
CA SER A 214 6.71 12.48 13.95
C SER A 214 5.50 12.90 14.80
N GLY A 215 5.75 13.55 15.93
CA GLY A 215 4.68 14.07 16.79
C GLY A 215 3.72 12.97 17.27
N ASN A 216 2.41 13.21 17.12
CA ASN A 216 1.34 12.30 17.54
C ASN A 216 0.62 11.63 16.35
N ILE A 217 1.21 11.65 15.15
CA ILE A 217 0.59 11.11 13.93
C ILE A 217 0.27 9.62 14.08
N HIS A 218 1.20 8.86 14.67
CA HIS A 218 1.00 7.44 14.97
C HIS A 218 -0.21 7.20 15.88
N ASP A 219 -0.39 8.00 16.92
CA ASP A 219 -1.52 7.86 17.86
C ASP A 219 -2.86 8.23 17.19
N LEU A 220 -2.88 9.17 16.24
CA LEU A 220 -4.06 9.46 15.41
C LEU A 220 -4.38 8.32 14.43
N ALA A 221 -3.35 7.62 13.95
CA ALA A 221 -3.53 6.41 13.15
C ALA A 221 -4.16 5.28 14.00
N HIS A 222 -3.71 5.08 15.24
CA HIS A 222 -4.36 4.16 16.20
C HIS A 222 -5.84 4.48 16.37
N LEU A 223 -6.17 5.75 16.65
CA LEU A 223 -7.55 6.20 16.80
C LEU A 223 -8.39 5.89 15.54
N SER A 224 -7.82 6.12 14.36
CA SER A 224 -8.49 5.82 13.09
C SER A 224 -8.83 4.33 12.97
N GLY A 225 -7.88 3.46 13.35
CA GLY A 225 -8.08 2.01 13.39
C GLY A 225 -9.21 1.58 14.32
N LEU A 226 -9.23 2.13 15.53
CA LEU A 226 -10.32 1.90 16.50
C LEU A 226 -11.67 2.27 15.92
N LEU A 227 -11.80 3.47 15.35
CA LEU A 227 -13.05 3.97 14.80
C LEU A 227 -13.56 3.09 13.66
N ILE A 228 -12.64 2.56 12.85
CA ILE A 228 -12.96 1.62 11.76
C ILE A 228 -13.47 0.30 12.35
N TYR A 229 -12.80 -0.28 13.34
CA TYR A 229 -13.23 -1.54 13.95
C TYR A 229 -14.60 -1.41 14.63
N GLU A 230 -14.81 -0.37 15.44
CA GLU A 230 -16.10 -0.15 16.13
C GLU A 230 -17.27 -0.08 15.15
N LYS A 231 -17.03 0.46 13.95
CA LYS A 231 -18.07 0.65 12.94
C LYS A 231 -18.28 -0.58 12.07
N ASN A 232 -17.20 -1.23 11.63
CA ASN A 232 -17.21 -2.20 10.55
C ASN A 232 -16.79 -3.62 10.97
N GLY A 233 -16.33 -3.81 12.21
CA GLY A 233 -15.69 -5.06 12.66
C GLY A 233 -14.50 -5.45 11.77
N PHE A 234 -14.18 -6.75 11.70
CA PHE A 234 -13.05 -7.27 10.91
C PHE A 234 -13.10 -6.94 9.41
N GLU A 235 -14.29 -6.73 8.84
CA GLU A 235 -14.43 -6.32 7.42
C GLU A 235 -13.89 -4.91 7.15
N GLY A 236 -13.75 -4.09 8.19
CA GLY A 236 -13.14 -2.76 8.09
C GLY A 236 -11.63 -2.75 7.94
N ILE A 237 -10.93 -3.88 8.18
CA ILE A 237 -9.46 -3.87 8.23
C ILE A 237 -8.81 -3.46 6.90
N LYS A 238 -9.51 -3.72 5.78
CA LYS A 238 -9.10 -3.31 4.42
C LYS A 238 -9.06 -1.79 4.22
N ASP A 239 -9.72 -1.03 5.10
CA ASP A 239 -9.71 0.42 5.05
C ASP A 239 -8.43 0.98 5.68
N CYS A 240 -7.78 0.22 6.58
CA CYS A 240 -6.46 0.57 7.09
C CYS A 240 -5.38 0.40 6.03
N THR A 241 -4.32 1.21 6.13
CA THR A 241 -3.12 1.11 5.29
C THR A 241 -1.87 1.17 6.15
N SER A 242 -0.71 0.95 5.53
CA SER A 242 0.59 0.91 6.22
C SER A 242 1.12 2.26 6.70
N ASN A 243 0.50 3.36 6.27
CA ASN A 243 0.96 4.71 6.59
C ASN A 243 1.09 4.92 8.10
N PHE A 244 2.08 5.74 8.47
CA PHE A 244 2.36 6.13 9.84
C PHE A 244 2.69 4.94 10.77
N ALA A 245 3.59 4.08 10.30
CA ALA A 245 4.07 2.90 11.02
C ALA A 245 2.93 1.97 11.48
N PHE A 246 1.96 1.70 10.59
CA PHE A 246 0.83 0.77 10.81
C PHE A 246 -0.11 1.11 11.96
N GLY A 247 -0.09 2.35 12.46
CA GLY A 247 -0.90 2.70 13.63
C GLY A 247 -2.38 2.35 13.47
N CYS A 248 -2.94 2.43 12.25
CA CYS A 248 -4.32 1.99 11.98
C CYS A 248 -4.56 0.51 12.29
N TYR A 249 -3.67 -0.39 11.85
CA TYR A 249 -3.82 -1.82 12.17
C TYR A 249 -3.70 -2.08 13.67
N HIS A 250 -2.79 -1.37 14.35
CA HIS A 250 -2.57 -1.53 15.79
C HIS A 250 -3.81 -1.14 16.58
N GLY A 251 -4.35 0.07 16.39
CA GLY A 251 -5.54 0.51 17.10
C GLY A 251 -6.78 -0.31 16.75
N PHE A 252 -6.90 -0.78 15.51
CA PHE A 252 -7.97 -1.69 15.09
C PHE A 252 -7.94 -3.01 15.86
N LEU A 253 -6.77 -3.65 15.95
CA LEU A 253 -6.61 -4.97 16.57
C LEU A 253 -6.57 -4.91 18.10
N ASP A 254 -6.03 -3.84 18.70
CA ASP A 254 -6.15 -3.59 20.14
C ASP A 254 -7.62 -3.46 20.54
N THR A 255 -8.42 -2.73 19.76
CA THR A 255 -9.87 -2.61 19.97
C THR A 255 -10.58 -3.95 19.82
N ALA A 256 -10.19 -4.76 18.82
CA ALA A 256 -10.78 -6.07 18.58
C ALA A 256 -10.60 -7.03 19.75
N PHE A 257 -9.47 -6.95 20.45
CA PHE A 257 -9.11 -7.85 21.53
C PHE A 257 -9.34 -7.27 22.93
N ALA A 258 -9.88 -6.05 23.05
CA ALA A 258 -10.08 -5.38 24.32
C ALA A 258 -10.97 -6.16 25.33
N LYS A 259 -11.84 -7.07 24.85
CA LYS A 259 -12.78 -7.83 25.69
C LYS A 259 -12.42 -9.31 25.85
N ASN A 260 -11.96 -9.96 24.79
CA ASN A 260 -11.56 -11.38 24.77
C ASN A 260 -10.67 -11.66 23.56
N LEU A 261 -10.13 -12.88 23.50
CA LEU A 261 -9.27 -13.36 22.40
C LEU A 261 -9.96 -14.44 21.55
N ASP A 262 -11.28 -14.55 21.59
CA ASP A 262 -12.04 -15.62 20.89
C ASP A 262 -11.93 -15.49 19.37
N HIS A 263 -11.71 -14.27 18.88
CA HIS A 263 -11.66 -13.92 17.46
C HIS A 263 -10.25 -13.87 16.87
N LEU A 264 -9.29 -14.58 17.48
CA LEU A 264 -7.89 -14.55 17.04
C LEU A 264 -7.73 -15.04 15.57
N LEU A 265 -8.42 -16.11 15.19
CA LEU A 265 -8.40 -16.62 13.82
C LEU A 265 -9.20 -15.76 12.84
N ASP A 266 -10.22 -15.05 13.33
CA ASP A 266 -10.95 -14.09 12.49
C ASP A 266 -10.06 -12.90 12.13
N ALA A 267 -9.24 -12.42 13.08
CA ALA A 267 -8.23 -11.40 12.84
C ALA A 267 -7.16 -11.88 11.85
N GLU A 268 -6.65 -13.11 12.01
CA GLU A 268 -5.72 -13.73 11.05
C GLU A 268 -6.30 -13.72 9.63
N ASN A 269 -7.50 -14.25 9.47
CA ASN A 269 -8.19 -14.32 8.19
C ASN A 269 -8.45 -12.94 7.59
N ALA A 270 -8.73 -11.93 8.42
CA ALA A 270 -8.88 -10.56 7.98
C ALA A 270 -7.54 -9.98 7.48
N CYS A 271 -6.43 -10.23 8.19
CA CYS A 271 -5.10 -9.84 7.77
C CYS A 271 -4.67 -10.50 6.45
N LEU A 272 -4.94 -11.79 6.27
CA LEU A 272 -4.58 -12.53 5.04
C LEU A 272 -5.29 -12.02 3.78
N LYS A 273 -6.39 -11.26 3.91
CA LYS A 273 -7.07 -10.61 2.78
C LYS A 273 -6.30 -9.39 2.26
N LEU A 274 -5.31 -8.87 2.99
CA LEU A 274 -4.56 -7.66 2.62
C LEU A 274 -3.50 -7.91 1.53
N GLY A 275 -3.14 -9.17 1.27
CA GLY A 275 -2.12 -9.51 0.27
C GLY A 275 -1.66 -10.97 0.33
N PRO A 276 -0.61 -11.34 -0.42
CA PRO A 276 0.03 -12.65 -0.31
C PRO A 276 0.53 -12.92 1.13
N THR A 277 0.55 -14.19 1.54
CA THR A 277 1.16 -14.63 2.80
C THR A 277 2.58 -14.07 2.94
N ASN A 278 2.91 -13.50 4.10
CA ASN A 278 4.20 -12.86 4.42
C ASN A 278 4.51 -11.57 3.65
N SER A 279 3.57 -11.02 2.89
CA SER A 279 3.72 -9.66 2.35
C SER A 279 3.75 -8.63 3.49
N GLY A 280 4.42 -7.49 3.27
CA GLY A 280 4.49 -6.40 4.25
C GLY A 280 3.15 -6.06 4.93
N PRO A 281 2.06 -5.78 4.19
CA PRO A 281 0.74 -5.48 4.79
C PRO A 281 0.19 -6.60 5.68
N VAL A 282 0.34 -7.87 5.25
CA VAL A 282 -0.12 -9.04 6.02
C VAL A 282 0.72 -9.20 7.29
N ALA A 283 2.05 -9.16 7.16
CA ALA A 283 2.99 -9.28 8.27
C ALA A 283 2.72 -8.21 9.35
N SER A 284 2.52 -6.96 8.94
CA SER A 284 2.26 -5.86 9.86
C SER A 284 0.88 -5.91 10.50
N CYS A 285 -0.13 -6.39 9.79
CA CYS A 285 -1.43 -6.66 10.38
C CYS A 285 -1.32 -7.75 11.46
N ILE A 286 -0.62 -8.85 11.19
CA ILE A 286 -0.39 -9.91 12.18
C ILE A 286 0.49 -9.42 13.35
N HIS A 287 1.45 -8.53 13.10
CA HIS A 287 2.18 -7.83 14.16
C HIS A 287 1.24 -7.05 15.09
N GLY A 288 0.24 -6.35 14.54
CA GLY A 288 -0.82 -5.71 15.30
C GLY A 288 -1.63 -6.67 16.19
N ILE A 289 -1.79 -7.94 15.80
CA ILE A 289 -2.40 -8.97 16.67
C ILE A 289 -1.57 -9.15 17.94
N GLY A 290 -0.24 -9.15 17.80
CA GLY A 290 0.70 -9.25 18.93
C GLY A 290 0.49 -8.15 19.97
N HIS A 291 0.37 -6.89 19.53
CA HIS A 291 0.06 -5.76 20.42
C HIS A 291 -1.25 -5.97 21.19
N GLY A 292 -2.33 -6.35 20.48
CA GLY A 292 -3.63 -6.57 21.12
C GLY A 292 -3.62 -7.76 22.09
N VAL A 293 -2.89 -8.83 21.78
CA VAL A 293 -2.71 -9.98 22.70
C VAL A 293 -1.93 -9.57 23.94
N ALA A 294 -0.81 -8.86 23.79
CA ALA A 294 -0.01 -8.40 24.93
C ALA A 294 -0.79 -7.41 25.81
N SER A 295 -1.53 -6.49 25.20
CA SER A 295 -2.43 -5.56 25.87
C SER A 295 -3.58 -6.26 26.60
N PHE A 296 -4.14 -7.32 26.03
CA PHE A 296 -5.16 -8.13 26.68
C PHE A 296 -4.64 -8.79 27.96
N TYR A 297 -3.36 -9.15 28.04
CA TYR A 297 -2.72 -9.64 29.26
C TYR A 297 -2.00 -8.55 30.07
N SER A 298 -2.30 -7.27 29.80
CA SER A 298 -1.74 -6.11 30.52
C SER A 298 -0.20 -6.10 30.55
N THR A 299 0.46 -6.72 29.57
CA THR A 299 1.92 -6.88 29.53
C THR A 299 2.56 -7.49 30.80
N GLN A 300 1.81 -8.35 31.50
CA GLN A 300 2.31 -9.05 32.69
C GLN A 300 2.79 -10.47 32.40
N ASP A 301 2.08 -11.17 31.50
CA ASP A 301 2.33 -12.58 31.20
C ASP A 301 2.82 -12.78 29.77
N LEU A 302 4.14 -12.66 29.60
CA LEU A 302 4.80 -12.78 28.31
C LEU A 302 4.59 -14.18 27.72
N GLU A 303 4.74 -15.22 28.52
CA GLU A 303 4.65 -16.60 28.06
C GLU A 303 3.24 -16.91 27.55
N LYS A 304 2.20 -16.50 28.29
CA LYS A 304 0.81 -16.67 27.87
C LYS A 304 0.46 -15.85 26.63
N SER A 305 1.05 -14.65 26.49
CA SER A 305 0.90 -13.83 25.28
C SER A 305 1.48 -14.56 24.06
N LEU A 306 2.71 -15.05 24.17
CA LEU A 306 3.38 -15.80 23.09
C LEU A 306 2.69 -17.13 22.76
N VAL A 307 2.24 -17.88 23.77
CA VAL A 307 1.45 -19.10 23.57
C VAL A 307 0.10 -18.81 22.91
N THR A 308 -0.49 -17.64 23.17
CA THR A 308 -1.71 -17.22 22.47
C THR A 308 -1.43 -16.92 21.00
N CYS A 309 -0.36 -16.18 20.69
CA CYS A 309 0.08 -15.97 19.31
C CYS A 309 0.28 -17.30 18.55
N ARG A 310 0.86 -18.34 19.18
CA ARG A 310 1.06 -19.67 18.56
C ARG A 310 -0.20 -20.37 18.04
N LYS A 311 -1.40 -19.88 18.41
CA LYS A 311 -2.66 -20.41 17.91
C LYS A 311 -2.98 -19.95 16.48
N LEU A 312 -2.27 -18.94 15.94
CA LEU A 312 -2.42 -18.54 14.54
C LEU A 312 -1.85 -19.63 13.62
N ASN A 313 -2.45 -19.79 12.44
CA ASN A 313 -2.00 -20.78 11.46
C ASN A 313 -0.76 -20.30 10.70
N GLN A 314 -0.61 -18.99 10.51
CA GLN A 314 0.44 -18.33 9.72
C GLN A 314 0.92 -17.04 10.41
N GLY A 315 2.18 -16.67 10.20
CA GLY A 315 2.73 -15.39 10.64
C GLY A 315 2.94 -15.24 12.16
N ASN A 316 3.02 -16.36 12.89
CA ASN A 316 3.26 -16.39 14.34
C ASN A 316 4.44 -15.49 14.77
N GLU A 317 5.51 -15.49 13.98
CA GLU A 317 6.71 -14.70 14.17
C GLU A 317 6.45 -13.19 14.21
N TYR A 318 5.49 -12.69 13.43
CA TYR A 318 5.10 -11.28 13.43
C TYR A 318 4.27 -10.95 14.67
N CYS A 319 3.38 -11.85 15.08
CA CYS A 319 2.63 -11.70 16.33
C CYS A 319 3.57 -11.69 17.55
N PHE A 320 4.60 -12.55 17.57
CA PHE A 320 5.61 -12.53 18.63
C PHE A 320 6.34 -11.19 18.68
N ASP A 321 6.70 -10.63 17.53
CA ASP A 321 7.37 -9.33 17.44
C ASP A 321 6.53 -8.21 18.05
N GLY A 322 5.22 -8.16 17.73
CA GLY A 322 4.30 -7.20 18.35
C GLY A 322 4.16 -7.38 19.87
N VAL A 323 4.14 -8.64 20.35
CA VAL A 323 4.14 -8.92 21.80
C VAL A 323 5.41 -8.38 22.46
N PHE A 324 6.60 -8.68 21.93
CA PHE A 324 7.85 -8.20 22.53
C PHE A 324 7.96 -6.68 22.50
N MET A 325 7.57 -6.04 21.40
CA MET A 325 7.54 -4.58 21.30
C MET A 325 6.65 -3.96 22.39
N GLU A 326 5.46 -4.51 22.60
CA GLU A 326 4.54 -4.03 23.63
C GLU A 326 5.10 -4.24 25.04
N PHE A 327 5.78 -5.36 25.30
CA PHE A 327 6.44 -5.60 26.58
C PHE A 327 7.60 -4.61 26.83
N VAL A 328 8.45 -4.35 25.82
CA VAL A 328 9.52 -3.36 25.94
C VAL A 328 8.96 -1.98 26.31
N ARG A 329 7.82 -1.61 25.74
CA ARG A 329 7.15 -0.33 26.01
C ARG A 329 6.50 -0.31 27.39
N SER A 330 5.68 -1.31 27.70
CA SER A 330 4.62 -1.19 28.71
C SER A 330 4.78 -2.13 29.91
N ALA A 331 5.71 -3.08 29.90
CA ALA A 331 5.91 -3.99 31.02
C ALA A 331 6.38 -3.26 32.30
N PRO A 332 6.11 -3.80 33.49
CA PRO A 332 6.62 -3.23 34.74
C PRO A 332 8.15 -3.10 34.75
N ASP A 333 8.69 -2.07 35.40
CA ASP A 333 10.15 -1.84 35.47
C ASP A 333 10.93 -3.02 36.07
N SER A 334 10.28 -3.81 36.94
CA SER A 334 10.83 -5.01 37.53
C SER A 334 10.89 -6.23 36.59
N PHE A 335 10.24 -6.15 35.41
CA PHE A 335 10.15 -7.29 34.49
C PHE A 335 11.51 -7.58 33.83
N PHE A 336 12.14 -6.56 33.25
CA PHE A 336 13.46 -6.71 32.64
C PHE A 336 14.57 -6.56 33.68
N LYS A 337 15.68 -7.27 33.45
CA LYS A 337 16.78 -7.36 34.42
C LYS A 337 17.99 -6.60 33.91
N SER A 338 18.33 -5.49 34.56
CA SER A 338 19.51 -4.69 34.18
C SER A 338 20.83 -5.46 34.31
N ASN A 339 20.89 -6.48 35.16
CA ASN A 339 22.05 -7.36 35.34
C ASN A 339 22.06 -8.60 34.43
N ASP A 340 21.00 -8.83 33.65
CA ASP A 340 20.94 -9.88 32.63
C ASP A 340 20.35 -9.29 31.33
N PRO A 341 21.20 -8.74 30.44
CA PRO A 341 20.74 -8.07 29.23
C PRO A 341 20.06 -9.01 28.23
N TYR A 342 20.10 -10.33 28.43
CA TYR A 342 19.44 -11.29 27.55
C TYR A 342 18.10 -11.79 28.10
N TYR A 343 17.72 -11.39 29.31
CA TYR A 343 16.43 -11.75 29.88
C TYR A 343 15.29 -10.94 29.24
N PRO A 344 14.17 -11.57 28.81
CA PRO A 344 13.80 -12.98 28.99
C PRO A 344 14.18 -13.90 27.83
N CYS A 345 14.84 -13.39 26.79
CA CYS A 345 15.14 -14.12 25.56
C CYS A 345 15.93 -15.42 25.80
N ASN A 346 16.97 -15.37 26.64
CA ASN A 346 17.78 -16.54 27.01
C ASN A 346 16.93 -17.65 27.68
N SER A 347 16.06 -17.26 28.61
CA SER A 347 15.18 -18.20 29.33
C SER A 347 14.11 -18.80 28.42
N LEU A 348 13.54 -17.99 27.52
CA LEU A 348 12.58 -18.48 26.52
C LEU A 348 13.25 -19.43 25.53
N GLU A 349 14.48 -19.16 25.13
CA GLU A 349 15.23 -20.02 24.22
C GLU A 349 15.59 -21.36 24.87
N GLU A 350 15.98 -21.36 26.15
CA GLU A 350 16.21 -22.59 26.91
C GLU A 350 14.94 -23.46 26.97
N LYS A 351 13.77 -22.83 27.15
CA LYS A 351 12.49 -23.53 27.32
C LYS A 351 11.83 -23.96 26.00
N TYR A 352 11.97 -23.16 24.95
CA TYR A 352 11.21 -23.32 23.70
C TYR A 352 12.08 -23.41 22.45
N GLY A 353 13.40 -23.44 22.59
CA GLY A 353 14.34 -23.32 21.47
C GLY A 353 14.23 -21.97 20.78
N TYR A 354 14.67 -21.92 19.53
CA TYR A 354 14.81 -20.67 18.78
C TYR A 354 13.50 -19.98 18.35
N SER A 355 12.33 -20.51 18.72
CA SER A 355 11.03 -20.05 18.22
C SER A 355 10.75 -18.55 18.46
N TYR A 356 11.32 -17.98 19.53
CA TYR A 356 11.08 -16.58 19.91
C TYR A 356 12.32 -15.70 19.76
N SER A 357 13.48 -16.29 19.50
CA SER A 357 14.78 -15.62 19.59
C SER A 357 14.90 -14.46 18.62
N SER A 358 14.37 -14.59 17.40
CA SER A 358 14.37 -13.50 16.42
C SER A 358 13.51 -12.31 16.84
N ALA A 359 12.27 -12.54 17.26
CA ALA A 359 11.37 -11.48 17.70
C ALA A 359 11.89 -10.78 18.98
N CYS A 360 12.46 -11.55 19.91
CA CYS A 360 13.09 -11.01 21.11
C CYS A 360 14.33 -10.17 20.75
N GLY A 361 15.22 -10.69 19.90
CA GLY A 361 16.40 -9.98 19.42
C GLY A 361 16.06 -8.69 18.67
N ARG A 362 14.98 -8.68 17.89
CA ARG A 362 14.51 -7.50 17.14
C ARG A 362 14.09 -6.34 18.06
N ASN A 363 13.69 -6.61 19.29
CA ASN A 363 13.27 -5.59 20.26
C ASN A 363 14.35 -5.27 21.31
N GLN A 364 15.48 -5.96 21.27
CA GLN A 364 16.53 -5.87 22.29
C GLN A 364 17.21 -4.50 22.34
N SER A 365 17.58 -3.91 21.19
CA SER A 365 18.28 -2.63 21.17
C SER A 365 17.44 -1.52 21.79
N SER A 366 16.14 -1.49 21.44
CA SER A 366 15.17 -0.55 22.00
C SER A 366 15.07 -0.70 23.52
N LEU A 367 14.97 -1.93 24.03
CA LEU A 367 14.95 -2.19 25.47
C LEU A 367 16.18 -1.62 26.19
N LEU A 368 17.37 -1.99 25.73
CA LEU A 368 18.62 -1.63 26.41
C LEU A 368 18.87 -0.12 26.38
N MET A 369 18.57 0.53 25.25
CA MET A 369 18.77 1.97 25.10
C MET A 369 17.70 2.77 25.85
N SER A 370 16.42 2.37 25.80
CA SER A 370 15.32 3.15 26.39
C SER A 370 15.17 2.94 27.90
N ARG A 371 15.24 1.69 28.39
CA ARG A 371 14.99 1.37 29.81
C ARG A 371 16.24 1.40 30.67
N PHE A 372 17.39 1.04 30.11
CA PHE A 372 18.66 0.99 30.84
C PHE A 372 19.63 2.10 30.45
N ASN A 373 19.25 2.98 29.52
CA ASN A 373 20.05 4.13 29.08
C ASN A 373 21.46 3.73 28.60
N MET A 374 21.59 2.52 28.01
CA MET A 374 22.86 2.00 27.49
C MET A 374 23.25 2.71 26.20
N GLY A 375 24.56 2.92 26.01
CA GLY A 375 25.10 3.52 24.80
C GLY A 375 25.04 2.59 23.58
N PHE A 376 24.98 3.15 22.37
CA PHE A 376 24.92 2.34 21.13
C PHE A 376 26.05 1.31 21.04
N ASP A 377 27.28 1.69 21.37
CA ASP A 377 28.46 0.81 21.27
C ASP A 377 28.43 -0.33 22.31
N GLU A 378 27.84 -0.07 23.48
CA GLU A 378 27.61 -1.08 24.50
C GLU A 378 26.58 -2.13 24.02
N VAL A 379 25.49 -1.67 23.41
CA VAL A 379 24.46 -2.53 22.82
C VAL A 379 25.02 -3.37 21.67
N VAL A 380 25.87 -2.81 20.82
CA VAL A 380 26.60 -3.57 19.79
C VAL A 380 27.41 -4.71 20.43
N GLY A 381 28.14 -4.41 21.52
CA GLY A 381 28.88 -5.41 22.28
C GLY A 381 27.98 -6.53 22.82
N ILE A 382 26.79 -6.21 23.32
CA ILE A 382 25.81 -7.18 23.80
C ILE A 382 25.30 -8.05 22.63
N CYS A 383 24.89 -7.45 21.49
CA CYS A 383 24.46 -8.22 20.33
C CYS A 383 25.56 -9.20 19.85
N LEU A 384 26.82 -8.73 19.76
CA LEU A 384 27.97 -9.54 19.37
C LEU A 384 28.22 -10.73 20.31
N SER A 385 28.03 -10.52 21.62
CA SER A 385 28.34 -11.50 22.66
C SER A 385 27.28 -12.59 22.82
N SER A 386 26.10 -12.43 22.23
CA SER A 386 25.05 -13.45 22.28
C SER A 386 25.51 -14.78 21.64
N THR A 387 25.18 -15.91 22.25
CA THR A 387 25.42 -17.24 21.67
C THR A 387 24.31 -17.68 20.72
N SER A 388 23.13 -17.05 20.81
CA SER A 388 21.98 -17.34 19.96
C SER A 388 22.11 -16.65 18.61
N LYS A 389 22.29 -17.43 17.54
CA LYS A 389 22.36 -16.93 16.17
C LYS A 389 21.11 -16.14 15.74
N PRO A 390 19.87 -16.66 15.86
CA PRO A 390 18.68 -15.93 15.41
C PRO A 390 18.42 -14.64 16.21
N PHE A 391 18.72 -14.64 17.51
CA PHE A 391 18.69 -13.43 18.33
C PHE A 391 19.70 -12.41 17.82
N LYS A 392 20.96 -12.82 17.66
CA LYS A 392 22.07 -11.96 17.22
C LYS A 392 21.77 -11.30 15.88
N GLU A 393 21.31 -12.08 14.90
CA GLU A 393 20.96 -11.58 13.58
C GLU A 393 19.85 -10.52 13.62
N SER A 394 18.85 -10.69 14.50
CA SER A 394 17.72 -9.77 14.62
C SER A 394 18.07 -8.54 15.48
N CYS A 395 18.99 -8.68 16.43
CA CYS A 395 19.58 -7.59 17.21
C CYS A 395 20.29 -6.59 16.29
N PHE A 396 20.99 -7.08 15.26
CA PHE A 396 21.61 -6.21 14.25
C PHE A 396 20.62 -5.57 13.29
N ASP A 397 19.53 -6.24 12.94
CA ASP A 397 18.43 -5.59 12.20
C ASP A 397 17.89 -4.40 13.02
N ALA A 398 17.67 -4.61 14.31
CA ALA A 398 17.15 -3.60 15.24
C ALA A 398 18.07 -2.38 15.41
N LEU A 399 19.40 -2.58 15.37
CA LEU A 399 20.36 -1.49 15.36
C LEU A 399 20.29 -0.69 14.05
N GLY A 400 20.06 -1.35 12.91
CA GLY A 400 19.77 -0.67 11.64
C GLY A 400 18.51 0.19 11.71
N PHE A 401 17.42 -0.34 12.27
CA PHE A 401 16.17 0.42 12.49
C PHE A 401 16.40 1.65 13.38
N SER A 402 17.15 1.47 14.47
CA SER A 402 17.50 2.56 15.38
C SER A 402 18.30 3.66 14.68
N LEU A 403 19.27 3.32 13.82
CA LEU A 403 20.05 4.30 13.07
C LEU A 403 19.21 5.06 12.04
N ALA A 404 18.28 4.37 11.38
CA ALA A 404 17.40 4.98 10.38
C ALA A 404 16.52 6.10 10.95
N SER A 405 16.21 6.07 12.26
CA SER A 405 15.47 7.14 12.94
C SER A 405 16.14 8.51 12.86
N SER A 406 17.47 8.56 12.64
CA SER A 406 18.19 9.82 12.43
C SER A 406 17.86 10.49 11.08
N GLY A 407 17.43 9.72 10.09
CA GLY A 407 17.26 10.16 8.71
C GLY A 407 18.54 10.64 8.00
N ASP A 408 19.70 10.50 8.65
CA ASP A 408 21.02 10.96 8.20
C ASP A 408 21.83 9.77 7.67
N VAL A 409 22.12 9.81 6.37
CA VAL A 409 22.82 8.72 5.66
C VAL A 409 24.22 8.47 6.23
N ASN A 410 24.95 9.53 6.59
CA ASN A 410 26.30 9.39 7.13
C ASN A 410 26.28 8.75 8.52
N GLN A 411 25.32 9.15 9.36
CA GLN A 411 25.16 8.53 10.68
C GLN A 411 24.80 7.05 10.58
N ILE A 412 23.94 6.69 9.62
CA ILE A 412 23.60 5.28 9.34
C ILE A 412 24.85 4.50 8.91
N ILE A 413 25.62 5.03 7.94
CA ILE A 413 26.81 4.35 7.42
C ILE A 413 27.84 4.15 8.53
N VAL A 414 28.20 5.22 9.24
CA VAL A 414 29.19 5.19 10.33
C VAL A 414 28.70 4.28 11.46
N GLY A 415 27.41 4.33 11.80
CA GLY A 415 26.80 3.49 12.82
C GLY A 415 26.87 2.00 12.47
N CYS A 416 26.49 1.61 11.25
CA CYS A 416 26.56 0.21 10.83
C CYS A 416 27.99 -0.31 10.73
N GLN A 417 28.99 0.53 10.42
CA GLN A 417 30.40 0.12 10.42
C GLN A 417 30.90 -0.33 11.81
N LYS A 418 30.26 0.12 12.90
CA LYS A 418 30.62 -0.27 14.27
C LYS A 418 30.40 -1.74 14.58
N MET A 419 29.64 -2.48 13.76
CA MET A 419 29.45 -3.92 13.93
C MET A 419 30.72 -4.74 13.66
N GLN A 420 31.73 -4.16 13.00
CA GLN A 420 33.07 -4.70 12.68
C GLN A 420 33.10 -5.95 11.78
N ILE A 421 32.01 -6.73 11.72
CA ILE A 421 31.90 -7.97 10.95
C ILE A 421 31.06 -7.70 9.70
N SER A 422 31.63 -7.92 8.52
CA SER A 422 31.00 -7.60 7.22
C SER A 422 29.57 -8.15 7.09
N GLU A 423 29.31 -9.38 7.58
CA GLU A 423 27.97 -9.97 7.61
C GLU A 423 26.94 -9.07 8.33
N TYR A 424 27.27 -8.61 9.54
CA TYR A 424 26.37 -7.78 10.36
C TYR A 424 26.33 -6.32 9.92
N ILE A 425 27.41 -5.81 9.32
CA ILE A 425 27.42 -4.49 8.67
C ILE A 425 26.38 -4.46 7.54
N ASN A 426 26.44 -5.44 6.63
CA ASN A 426 25.49 -5.55 5.52
C ASN A 426 24.04 -5.74 6.02
N LYS A 427 23.87 -6.49 7.11
CA LYS A 427 22.56 -6.73 7.73
C LYS A 427 21.97 -5.44 8.32
N CYS A 428 22.76 -4.71 9.10
CA CYS A 428 22.42 -3.39 9.62
C CYS A 428 22.06 -2.40 8.49
N ALA A 429 22.88 -2.34 7.43
CA ALA A 429 22.64 -1.44 6.30
C ALA A 429 21.35 -1.77 5.54
N LYS A 430 21.10 -3.05 5.27
CA LYS A 430 19.85 -3.52 4.63
C LYS A 430 18.63 -3.18 5.49
N ALA A 431 18.72 -3.40 6.80
CA ALA A 431 17.65 -3.06 7.74
C ALA A 431 17.41 -1.55 7.80
N ALA A 432 18.47 -0.73 7.88
CA ALA A 432 18.37 0.72 7.91
C ALA A 432 17.80 1.30 6.61
N ALA A 433 18.28 0.84 5.45
CA ALA A 433 17.73 1.26 4.15
C ALA A 433 16.26 0.85 4.00
N GLY A 434 15.89 -0.35 4.43
CA GLY A 434 14.50 -0.78 4.48
C GLY A 434 13.65 0.09 5.42
N GLU A 435 14.19 0.49 6.56
CA GLU A 435 13.49 1.33 7.54
C GLU A 435 13.29 2.76 7.05
N LEU A 436 14.24 3.32 6.29
CA LEU A 436 14.07 4.61 5.63
C LEU A 436 12.86 4.59 4.67
N VAL A 437 12.74 3.54 3.86
CA VAL A 437 11.59 3.29 2.98
C VAL A 437 10.31 3.17 3.80
N PHE A 438 10.36 2.34 4.84
CA PHE A 438 9.24 1.96 5.68
C PHE A 438 8.63 3.13 6.47
N GLN A 439 9.48 3.97 7.09
CA GLN A 439 9.04 5.15 7.82
C GLN A 439 8.68 6.32 6.91
N GLU A 440 8.80 6.14 5.58
CA GLU A 440 8.65 7.19 4.57
C GLU A 440 9.51 8.43 4.90
N ILE A 441 10.75 8.22 5.38
CA ILE A 441 11.65 9.33 5.76
C ILE A 441 11.79 10.27 4.56
N PRO A 442 11.73 11.61 4.74
CA PRO A 442 11.90 12.53 3.63
C PRO A 442 13.18 12.27 2.81
N GLY A 443 13.01 12.04 1.51
CA GLY A 443 14.09 11.65 0.58
C GLY A 443 14.51 10.19 0.67
N TRP A 444 13.68 9.30 1.23
CA TRP A 444 14.01 7.89 1.40
C TRP A 444 14.45 7.17 0.12
N PRO A 445 13.97 7.45 -1.12
CA PRO A 445 14.40 6.68 -2.29
C PRO A 445 15.89 6.83 -2.57
N GLU A 446 16.38 8.07 -2.57
CA GLU A 446 17.80 8.39 -2.77
C GLU A 446 18.64 7.95 -1.57
N LYS A 447 18.18 8.26 -0.35
CA LYS A 447 18.90 7.93 0.89
C LYS A 447 19.08 6.42 1.07
N SER A 448 18.05 5.62 0.78
CA SER A 448 18.11 4.16 0.91
C SER A 448 19.11 3.56 -0.09
N LYS A 449 19.14 4.07 -1.32
CA LYS A 449 20.12 3.67 -2.34
C LYS A 449 21.54 4.05 -1.92
N GLU A 450 21.73 5.25 -1.37
CA GLU A 450 23.03 5.72 -0.89
C GLU A 450 23.56 4.85 0.26
N VAL A 451 22.71 4.52 1.24
CA VAL A 451 23.04 3.56 2.31
C VAL A 451 23.42 2.19 1.73
N CYS A 452 22.63 1.63 0.81
CA CYS A 452 22.93 0.32 0.22
C CYS A 452 24.26 0.31 -0.56
N ASN A 453 24.56 1.39 -1.29
CA ASN A 453 25.76 1.48 -2.12
C ASN A 453 27.06 1.68 -1.34
N ALA A 454 26.98 1.98 -0.04
CA ALA A 454 28.15 2.14 0.81
C ALA A 454 28.81 0.80 1.24
N PHE A 455 28.24 -0.36 0.87
CA PHE A 455 28.66 -1.68 1.38
C PHE A 455 28.76 -2.76 0.28
N GLU A 456 29.50 -3.84 0.56
CA GLU A 456 29.89 -4.89 -0.40
C GLU A 456 28.69 -5.68 -0.99
N LYS A 457 27.57 -5.80 -0.27
CA LYS A 457 26.33 -6.48 -0.74
C LYS A 457 25.23 -5.51 -1.16
N SER A 458 25.60 -4.47 -1.91
CA SER A 458 24.66 -3.43 -2.35
C SER A 458 23.47 -3.98 -3.14
N GLU A 459 23.67 -4.99 -3.98
CA GLU A 459 22.59 -5.57 -4.81
C GLU A 459 21.46 -6.19 -3.98
N GLU A 460 21.78 -6.99 -2.95
CA GLU A 460 20.78 -7.59 -2.05
C GLU A 460 19.99 -6.51 -1.29
N CYS A 461 20.68 -5.45 -0.86
CA CYS A 461 20.07 -4.32 -0.17
C CYS A 461 19.12 -3.54 -1.10
N LEU A 462 19.56 -3.26 -2.34
CA LEU A 462 18.76 -2.56 -3.36
C LEU A 462 17.53 -3.38 -3.76
N GLN A 463 17.68 -4.69 -3.99
CA GLN A 463 16.56 -5.59 -4.26
C GLN A 463 15.54 -5.59 -3.12
N ASN A 464 16.01 -5.55 -1.87
CA ASN A 464 15.12 -5.43 -0.71
C ASN A 464 14.37 -4.09 -0.71
N VAL A 465 15.04 -2.97 -0.98
CA VAL A 465 14.41 -1.65 -1.12
C VAL A 465 13.33 -1.70 -2.21
N ASP A 466 13.65 -2.16 -3.43
CA ASP A 466 12.71 -2.23 -4.55
C ASP A 466 11.49 -3.10 -4.24
N ARG A 467 11.71 -4.24 -3.57
CA ARG A 467 10.64 -5.10 -3.08
C ARG A 467 9.72 -4.37 -2.11
N LEU A 468 10.27 -3.65 -1.12
CA LEU A 468 9.47 -2.90 -0.15
C LEU A 468 8.66 -1.78 -0.81
N ILE A 469 9.23 -1.05 -1.77
CA ILE A 469 8.50 -0.03 -2.54
C ILE A 469 7.27 -0.65 -3.23
N LYS A 470 7.45 -1.83 -3.83
CA LYS A 470 6.39 -2.55 -4.53
C LYS A 470 5.33 -3.11 -3.57
N GLU A 471 5.74 -3.75 -2.48
CA GLU A 471 4.83 -4.35 -1.50
C GLU A 471 3.97 -3.33 -0.77
N TYR A 472 4.53 -2.14 -0.47
CA TYR A 472 3.82 -1.07 0.23
C TYR A 472 3.17 -0.05 -0.71
N ASN A 473 3.28 -0.24 -2.03
CA ASN A 473 2.73 0.67 -3.04
C ASN A 473 3.14 2.15 -2.80
N LEU A 474 4.40 2.35 -2.41
CA LEU A 474 4.91 3.68 -2.03
C LEU A 474 5.09 4.56 -3.26
N GLN A 475 4.65 5.81 -3.13
CA GLN A 475 4.76 6.81 -4.18
C GLN A 475 6.20 7.34 -4.25
N VAL A 476 6.88 7.17 -5.39
CA VAL A 476 8.22 7.74 -5.59
C VAL A 476 8.05 9.07 -6.31
N GLN A 477 8.33 10.20 -5.67
CA GLN A 477 8.35 11.48 -6.37
C GLN A 477 9.55 11.54 -7.32
N ILE A 478 9.29 11.29 -8.61
CA ILE A 478 10.32 11.32 -9.64
C ILE A 478 10.52 12.77 -10.07
N ASN A 479 11.67 13.33 -9.71
CA ASN A 479 12.05 14.68 -10.14
C ASN A 479 12.62 14.66 -11.57
N PHE A 480 11.93 15.35 -12.46
CA PHE A 480 12.42 15.64 -13.81
C PHE A 480 13.14 16.98 -13.82
N THR A 481 14.37 16.99 -14.32
CA THR A 481 15.19 18.19 -14.43
C THR A 481 15.17 18.67 -15.87
N PRO A 482 15.11 19.99 -16.14
CA PRO A 482 15.30 20.51 -17.49
C PRO A 482 16.66 20.10 -18.06
N LYS A 483 16.74 19.96 -19.38
CA LYS A 483 17.97 19.65 -20.11
C LYS A 483 18.96 20.79 -19.97
N GLU A 484 20.23 20.47 -19.70
CA GLU A 484 21.28 21.48 -19.66
C GLU A 484 21.69 21.93 -21.07
N LEU A 485 22.25 23.15 -21.19
CA LEU A 485 22.55 23.78 -22.48
C LEU A 485 23.45 22.93 -23.40
N ASN A 486 24.46 22.25 -22.82
CA ASN A 486 25.45 21.46 -23.55
C ASN A 486 25.19 19.95 -23.52
N GLU A 487 24.10 19.51 -22.90
CA GLU A 487 23.75 18.09 -22.83
C GLU A 487 23.32 17.58 -24.23
N ASP A 488 23.59 16.32 -24.56
CA ASP A 488 23.05 15.71 -25.77
C ASP A 488 21.55 15.38 -25.58
N ILE A 489 20.71 15.71 -26.58
CA ILE A 489 19.26 15.53 -26.45
C ILE A 489 18.88 14.05 -26.37
N ASN A 490 19.59 13.15 -27.08
CA ASN A 490 19.29 11.73 -27.05
C ASN A 490 19.63 11.13 -25.68
N LEU A 491 20.78 11.50 -25.11
CA LEU A 491 21.17 11.12 -23.74
C LEU A 491 20.18 11.65 -22.71
N TYR A 492 19.77 12.92 -22.82
CA TYR A 492 18.79 13.52 -21.92
C TYR A 492 17.44 12.81 -21.96
N VAL A 493 16.85 12.63 -23.15
CA VAL A 493 15.53 12.00 -23.28
C VAL A 493 15.55 10.56 -22.77
N ARG A 494 16.61 9.81 -23.09
CA ARG A 494 16.80 8.45 -22.54
C ARG A 494 16.93 8.45 -21.04
N SER A 495 17.72 9.37 -20.46
CA SER A 495 17.87 9.43 -19.01
C SER A 495 16.55 9.74 -18.29
N GLN A 496 15.71 10.62 -18.84
CA GLN A 496 14.40 10.90 -18.25
C GLN A 496 13.41 9.73 -18.40
N MET A 497 13.36 9.09 -19.57
CA MET A 497 12.52 7.90 -19.78
C MET A 497 12.97 6.72 -18.91
N LYS A 498 14.29 6.57 -18.67
CA LYS A 498 14.86 5.55 -17.80
C LYS A 498 14.39 5.68 -16.36
N LYS A 499 14.20 6.89 -15.82
CA LYS A 499 13.62 7.11 -14.49
C LYS A 499 12.23 6.48 -14.35
N CYS A 500 11.40 6.59 -15.39
CA CYS A 500 10.09 5.94 -15.42
C CYS A 500 10.19 4.43 -15.63
N TYR A 501 11.09 3.99 -16.50
CA TYR A 501 11.31 2.57 -16.74
C TYR A 501 11.76 1.81 -15.48
N GLU A 502 12.67 2.38 -14.70
CA GLU A 502 13.16 1.79 -13.44
C GLU A 502 12.09 1.72 -12.34
N THR A 503 10.98 2.43 -12.52
CA THR A 503 9.87 2.46 -11.56
C THR A 503 8.61 1.79 -12.09
N ASP A 504 8.70 1.02 -13.18
CA ASP A 504 7.59 0.39 -13.90
C ASP A 504 6.48 1.39 -14.32
N GLY A 505 6.82 2.67 -14.48
CA GLY A 505 5.88 3.73 -14.85
C GLY A 505 4.86 4.11 -13.78
N ARG A 506 5.10 3.73 -12.50
CA ARG A 506 4.23 4.06 -11.36
C ARG A 506 3.94 5.57 -11.27
N ASP A 507 2.79 5.88 -10.66
CA ASP A 507 2.43 7.23 -10.22
C ASP A 507 2.32 8.27 -11.34
N GLY A 508 1.98 7.83 -12.55
CA GLY A 508 1.84 8.72 -13.72
C GLY A 508 3.18 9.23 -14.25
N CYS A 509 4.29 8.52 -14.00
CA CYS A 509 5.62 8.95 -14.43
C CYS A 509 5.69 9.28 -15.93
N TYR A 510 5.10 8.43 -16.78
CA TYR A 510 5.15 8.65 -18.23
C TYR A 510 4.34 9.87 -18.71
N LYS A 511 3.37 10.32 -17.91
CA LYS A 511 2.68 11.60 -18.14
C LYS A 511 3.57 12.78 -17.76
N ALA A 512 4.19 12.72 -16.58
CA ALA A 512 5.10 13.76 -16.10
C ALA A 512 6.35 13.91 -17.00
N VAL A 513 6.91 12.79 -17.50
CA VAL A 513 8.01 12.85 -18.46
C VAL A 513 7.54 13.41 -19.81
N ALA A 514 6.31 13.13 -20.25
CA ALA A 514 5.77 13.75 -21.46
C ALA A 514 5.64 15.28 -21.30
N ASP A 515 5.20 15.78 -20.14
CA ASP A 515 5.08 17.22 -19.89
C ASP A 515 6.44 17.95 -20.00
N ILE A 516 7.49 17.40 -19.39
CA ILE A 516 8.84 18.00 -19.43
C ILE A 516 9.49 17.91 -20.82
N LEU A 517 9.23 16.84 -21.57
CA LEU A 517 9.71 16.69 -22.95
C LEU A 517 8.96 17.62 -23.90
N TYR A 518 7.63 17.72 -23.77
CA TYR A 518 6.80 18.61 -24.57
C TYR A 518 7.15 20.08 -24.34
N SER A 519 7.29 20.51 -23.08
CA SER A 519 7.63 21.90 -22.75
C SER A 519 8.98 22.35 -23.29
N GLN A 520 9.95 21.44 -23.39
CA GLN A 520 11.29 21.76 -23.90
C GLN A 520 11.44 21.63 -25.41
N PHE A 521 10.81 20.61 -26.02
CA PHE A 521 11.09 20.25 -27.42
C PHE A 521 9.84 20.26 -28.31
N GLY A 522 8.64 20.22 -27.74
CA GLY A 522 7.38 20.05 -28.47
C GLY A 522 7.20 18.63 -29.01
N LEU A 523 6.07 18.41 -29.70
CA LEU A 523 5.68 17.08 -30.21
C LEU A 523 6.64 16.57 -31.30
N ALA A 524 6.77 17.29 -32.42
CA ALA A 524 7.51 16.82 -33.59
C ALA A 524 8.99 16.53 -33.29
N LYS A 525 9.66 17.34 -32.46
CA LYS A 525 11.05 17.09 -32.10
C LYS A 525 11.17 15.87 -31.18
N THR A 526 10.30 15.74 -30.18
CA THR A 526 10.30 14.59 -29.28
C THR A 526 10.04 13.27 -30.01
N LEU A 527 9.10 13.25 -30.96
CA LEU A 527 8.85 12.06 -31.81
C LEU A 527 10.10 11.67 -32.61
N ASN A 528 10.80 12.63 -33.22
CA ASN A 528 12.05 12.33 -33.94
C ASN A 528 13.12 11.75 -33.00
N VAL A 529 13.25 12.26 -31.77
CA VAL A 529 14.19 11.70 -30.79
C VAL A 529 13.77 10.28 -30.38
N PHE A 530 12.47 10.02 -30.13
CA PHE A 530 12.01 8.66 -29.85
C PHE A 530 12.33 7.70 -31.00
N LYS A 531 12.07 8.10 -32.24
CA LYS A 531 12.38 7.32 -33.44
C LYS A 531 13.85 6.93 -33.54
N GLU A 532 14.76 7.86 -33.24
CA GLU A 532 16.21 7.63 -33.22
C GLU A 532 16.66 6.72 -32.06
N ASN A 533 15.87 6.63 -30.98
CA ASN A 533 16.22 5.91 -29.76
C ASN A 533 15.34 4.68 -29.47
N GLU A 534 14.47 4.24 -30.38
CA GLU A 534 13.69 3.00 -30.22
C GLU A 534 14.56 1.74 -30.10
N GLY A 535 15.88 1.83 -30.33
CA GLY A 535 16.85 0.77 -30.03
C GLY A 535 17.15 0.58 -28.53
N TYR A 536 16.72 1.50 -27.66
CA TYR A 536 16.96 1.45 -26.21
C TYR A 536 15.71 1.00 -25.46
N VAL A 537 15.88 0.11 -24.47
CA VAL A 537 14.75 -0.56 -23.79
C VAL A 537 13.84 0.42 -23.07
N GLU A 538 14.41 1.45 -22.44
CA GLU A 538 13.68 2.48 -21.70
C GLU A 538 12.77 3.34 -22.59
N ILE A 539 13.10 3.47 -23.88
CA ILE A 539 12.24 4.12 -24.88
C ILE A 539 11.24 3.09 -25.42
N TYR A 540 11.75 1.96 -25.92
CA TYR A 540 10.96 0.98 -26.64
C TYR A 540 9.76 0.46 -25.85
N ALA A 541 9.93 0.27 -24.53
CA ALA A 541 8.94 -0.34 -23.66
C ALA A 541 7.65 0.50 -23.51
N ARG A 542 7.77 1.83 -23.43
CA ARG A 542 6.63 2.71 -23.07
C ARG A 542 6.54 4.01 -23.86
N CYS A 543 7.32 4.19 -24.93
CA CYS A 543 7.19 5.40 -25.74
C CYS A 543 5.82 5.54 -26.42
N HIS A 544 5.09 4.43 -26.70
CA HIS A 544 3.71 4.51 -27.20
C HIS A 544 2.80 5.30 -26.26
N GLU A 545 2.76 4.90 -24.98
CA GLU A 545 1.99 5.60 -23.94
C GLU A 545 2.44 7.06 -23.79
N THR A 546 3.76 7.30 -23.73
CA THR A 546 4.29 8.67 -23.65
C THR A 546 3.83 9.55 -24.82
N THR A 547 3.74 9.00 -26.04
CA THR A 547 3.27 9.75 -27.21
C THR A 547 1.79 10.10 -27.19
N HIS A 548 0.95 9.36 -26.45
CA HIS A 548 -0.42 9.78 -26.19
C HIS A 548 -0.42 11.12 -25.45
N TYR A 549 0.28 11.20 -24.32
CA TYR A 549 0.37 12.43 -23.52
C TYR A 549 0.96 13.61 -24.32
N LEU A 550 2.04 13.40 -25.07
CA LEU A 550 2.66 14.44 -25.90
C LEU A 550 1.67 15.03 -26.93
N SER A 551 0.88 14.18 -27.58
CA SER A 551 -0.08 14.62 -28.59
C SER A 551 -1.36 15.21 -28.00
N ARG A 552 -1.78 14.78 -26.79
CA ARG A 552 -2.84 15.45 -26.01
C ARG A 552 -2.45 16.91 -25.72
N LEU A 553 -1.22 17.16 -25.27
CA LEU A 553 -0.69 18.51 -25.04
C LEU A 553 -0.63 19.35 -26.33
N GLU A 554 -0.19 18.76 -27.44
CA GLU A 554 -0.18 19.47 -28.73
C GLU A 554 -1.59 19.76 -29.24
N TYR A 555 -2.55 18.85 -29.04
CA TYR A 555 -3.95 19.12 -29.36
C TYR A 555 -4.50 20.27 -28.50
N GLU A 556 -4.21 20.28 -27.20
CA GLU A 556 -4.63 21.37 -26.32
C GLU A 556 -4.12 22.75 -26.80
N LYS A 557 -2.91 22.79 -27.36
CA LYS A 557 -2.33 23.99 -27.96
C LYS A 557 -2.94 24.34 -29.33
N GLN A 558 -3.13 23.36 -30.21
CA GLN A 558 -3.51 23.60 -31.61
C GLN A 558 -5.02 23.64 -31.87
N LYS A 559 -5.79 22.96 -31.01
CA LYS A 559 -7.25 22.76 -31.13
C LYS A 559 -7.68 22.22 -32.50
N SER A 560 -6.86 21.37 -33.12
CA SER A 560 -7.09 20.89 -34.49
C SER A 560 -6.44 19.52 -34.72
N ILE A 561 -7.26 18.48 -34.96
CA ILE A 561 -6.78 17.13 -35.29
C ILE A 561 -5.80 17.18 -36.47
N ALA A 562 -6.18 17.84 -37.57
CA ALA A 562 -5.36 17.90 -38.78
C ALA A 562 -3.97 18.51 -38.55
N LYS A 563 -3.86 19.56 -37.72
CA LYS A 563 -2.56 20.19 -37.42
C LYS A 563 -1.66 19.31 -36.55
N VAL A 564 -2.23 18.54 -35.63
CA VAL A 564 -1.46 17.60 -34.80
C VAL A 564 -1.06 16.37 -35.63
N TYR A 565 -2.00 15.81 -36.41
CA TYR A 565 -1.75 14.67 -37.29
C TYR A 565 -0.65 14.96 -38.31
N ALA A 566 -0.54 16.19 -38.82
CA ALA A 566 0.54 16.61 -39.72
C ALA A 566 1.95 16.53 -39.07
N GLN A 567 2.03 16.44 -37.74
CA GLN A 567 3.28 16.24 -36.98
C GLN A 567 3.51 14.78 -36.56
N CYS A 568 2.48 13.92 -36.67
CA CYS A 568 2.55 12.53 -36.27
C CYS A 568 3.16 11.65 -37.38
N ASP A 569 3.74 10.52 -36.98
CA ASP A 569 4.09 9.40 -37.87
C ASP A 569 3.90 8.08 -37.10
N SER A 570 4.39 6.96 -37.64
CA SER A 570 4.24 5.64 -37.00
C SER A 570 5.15 5.40 -35.80
N THR A 571 6.01 6.36 -35.45
CA THR A 571 6.95 6.26 -34.32
C THR A 571 6.20 5.82 -33.06
N CYS A 572 6.78 4.88 -32.32
CA CYS A 572 6.16 4.31 -31.14
C CYS A 572 4.77 3.72 -31.40
N HIS A 573 4.59 3.09 -32.57
CA HIS A 573 3.36 2.39 -32.95
C HIS A 573 2.14 3.33 -32.98
N GLY A 574 2.32 4.53 -33.53
CA GLY A 574 1.22 5.45 -33.84
C GLY A 574 0.55 6.15 -32.65
N GLY A 575 1.11 6.07 -31.44
CA GLY A 575 0.47 6.63 -30.23
C GLY A 575 0.16 8.14 -30.30
N CYS A 576 0.86 8.89 -31.16
CA CYS A 576 0.55 10.29 -31.46
C CYS A 576 -0.86 10.51 -32.03
N TYR A 577 -1.33 9.60 -32.89
CA TYR A 577 -2.68 9.70 -33.47
C TYR A 577 -3.75 9.46 -32.40
N HIS A 578 -3.53 8.48 -31.52
CA HIS A 578 -4.48 8.09 -30.48
C HIS A 578 -4.66 9.20 -29.44
N GLY A 579 -3.56 9.74 -28.90
CA GLY A 579 -3.60 10.83 -27.92
C GLY A 579 -4.28 12.09 -28.42
N THR A 580 -4.12 12.41 -29.71
CA THR A 580 -4.84 13.52 -30.35
C THR A 580 -6.36 13.32 -30.29
N LEU A 581 -6.84 12.11 -30.59
CA LEU A 581 -8.28 11.82 -30.60
C LEU A 581 -8.89 11.75 -29.20
N GLU A 582 -8.13 11.24 -28.22
CA GLU A 582 -8.53 11.25 -26.81
C GLU A 582 -8.72 12.68 -26.29
N ALA A 583 -7.76 13.58 -26.53
CA ALA A 583 -7.88 14.99 -26.15
C ALA A 583 -9.03 15.69 -26.88
N TYR A 584 -9.19 15.42 -28.18
CA TYR A 584 -10.31 15.95 -28.96
C TYR A 584 -11.66 15.53 -28.39
N LEU A 585 -11.91 14.23 -28.17
CA LEU A 585 -13.20 13.76 -27.67
C LEU A 585 -13.44 14.21 -26.23
N LYS A 586 -12.42 14.24 -25.37
CA LYS A 586 -12.56 14.77 -24.00
C LYS A 586 -12.93 16.25 -23.98
N GLU A 587 -12.36 17.05 -24.87
CA GLU A 587 -12.79 18.45 -25.01
C GLU A 587 -14.26 18.51 -25.47
N LYS A 588 -14.62 17.79 -26.54
CA LYS A 588 -15.96 17.89 -27.13
C LYS A 588 -17.07 17.35 -26.25
N THR A 589 -16.82 16.30 -25.48
CA THR A 589 -17.80 15.74 -24.54
C THR A 589 -18.12 16.67 -23.37
N ASN A 590 -17.20 17.60 -23.04
CA ASN A 590 -17.44 18.65 -22.05
C ASN A 590 -18.18 19.88 -22.62
N GLU A 591 -18.34 20.00 -23.93
CA GLU A 591 -19.08 21.11 -24.55
C GLU A 591 -20.60 20.91 -24.42
N THR A 592 -21.30 21.95 -23.97
CA THR A 592 -22.76 21.91 -23.80
C THR A 592 -23.46 21.71 -25.15
N GLY A 593 -24.28 20.66 -25.27
CA GLY A 593 -25.03 20.36 -26.49
C GLY A 593 -24.27 19.52 -27.53
N PHE A 594 -23.05 19.05 -27.23
CA PHE A 594 -22.35 18.10 -28.09
C PHE A 594 -23.04 16.72 -28.05
N ASN A 595 -23.52 16.26 -29.21
CA ASN A 595 -24.05 14.91 -29.36
C ASN A 595 -22.96 13.96 -29.85
N LEU A 596 -22.29 13.29 -28.89
CA LEU A 596 -21.19 12.35 -29.13
C LEU A 596 -21.56 11.29 -30.17
N VAL A 597 -22.71 10.61 -29.99
CA VAL A 597 -23.18 9.54 -30.88
C VAL A 597 -23.25 10.00 -32.35
N SER A 598 -23.79 11.19 -32.61
CA SER A 598 -23.97 11.70 -33.98
C SER A 598 -22.69 12.18 -34.66
N ARG A 599 -21.65 12.49 -33.86
CA ARG A 599 -20.38 13.06 -34.33
C ARG A 599 -19.27 12.03 -34.41
N PHE A 600 -19.31 11.00 -33.56
CA PHE A 600 -18.28 9.97 -33.43
C PHE A 600 -17.88 9.36 -34.78
N ALA A 601 -18.85 8.86 -35.55
CA ALA A 601 -18.60 8.24 -36.86
C ALA A 601 -18.07 9.20 -37.95
N LYS A 602 -18.04 10.52 -37.71
CA LYS A 602 -17.62 11.54 -38.68
C LYS A 602 -16.22 12.09 -38.42
N VAL A 603 -15.61 11.78 -37.27
CA VAL A 603 -14.35 12.40 -36.84
C VAL A 603 -13.21 12.10 -37.82
N CYS A 604 -13.10 10.85 -38.27
CA CYS A 604 -12.05 10.42 -39.20
C CYS A 604 -12.34 10.75 -40.68
N GLY A 605 -13.41 11.48 -41.00
CA GLY A 605 -13.73 11.79 -42.40
C GLY A 605 -13.92 10.54 -43.27
N LYS A 606 -13.36 10.55 -44.48
CA LYS A 606 -13.38 9.43 -45.42
C LYS A 606 -11.97 8.93 -45.68
N GLN A 607 -11.83 7.65 -46.02
CA GLN A 607 -10.54 7.06 -46.37
C GLN A 607 -9.83 7.81 -47.52
N SER A 608 -10.57 8.37 -48.48
CA SER A 608 -10.04 9.17 -49.59
C SER A 608 -9.37 10.48 -49.16
N ASP A 609 -9.59 10.92 -47.91
CA ASP A 609 -9.00 12.13 -47.36
C ASP A 609 -7.54 11.88 -46.91
N TYR A 610 -7.09 10.62 -46.95
CA TYR A 610 -5.77 10.18 -46.50
C TYR A 610 -4.98 9.60 -47.67
N GLN A 611 -3.76 10.10 -47.88
CA GLN A 611 -2.85 9.52 -48.88
C GLN A 611 -2.36 8.13 -48.45
N LYS A 612 -2.13 7.96 -47.14
CA LYS A 612 -1.68 6.70 -46.54
C LYS A 612 -2.85 6.01 -45.84
N PRO A 613 -3.33 4.86 -46.32
CA PRO A 613 -4.43 4.12 -45.70
C PRO A 613 -4.22 3.83 -44.22
N ILE A 614 -2.96 3.61 -43.80
CA ILE A 614 -2.62 3.41 -42.39
C ILE A 614 -3.04 4.57 -41.49
N GLU A 615 -2.94 5.84 -41.92
CA GLU A 615 -3.32 7.00 -41.09
C GLU A 615 -4.84 7.03 -40.82
N PHE A 616 -5.65 6.61 -41.80
CA PHE A 616 -7.09 6.44 -41.62
C PHE A 616 -7.41 5.29 -40.66
N ASN A 617 -6.68 4.17 -40.77
CA ASN A 617 -6.81 3.03 -39.85
C ASN A 617 -6.41 3.42 -38.41
N GLU A 618 -5.33 4.16 -38.22
CA GLU A 618 -4.90 4.71 -36.92
C GLU A 618 -5.94 5.68 -36.35
N CYS A 619 -6.61 6.47 -37.20
CA CYS A 619 -7.72 7.29 -36.75
C CYS A 619 -8.88 6.45 -36.20
N LEU A 620 -9.34 5.44 -36.96
CA LEU A 620 -10.44 4.59 -36.51
C LEU A 620 -10.07 3.80 -35.24
N HIS A 621 -8.84 3.28 -35.18
CA HIS A 621 -8.32 2.61 -33.99
C HIS A 621 -8.25 3.56 -32.79
N GLY A 622 -7.66 4.75 -32.95
CA GLY A 622 -7.58 5.79 -31.93
C GLY A 622 -8.95 6.30 -31.47
N MET A 623 -9.98 6.28 -32.31
CA MET A 623 -11.36 6.55 -31.89
C MET A 623 -11.86 5.51 -30.88
N GLY A 624 -11.41 4.26 -30.98
CA GLY A 624 -11.69 3.22 -29.98
C GLY A 624 -11.02 3.50 -28.62
N HIS A 625 -9.75 3.94 -28.63
CA HIS A 625 -9.06 4.41 -27.43
C HIS A 625 -9.80 5.60 -26.80
N ALA A 626 -10.10 6.61 -27.63
CA ALA A 626 -10.81 7.80 -27.19
C ALA A 626 -12.23 7.50 -26.66
N ALA A 627 -12.91 6.47 -27.19
CA ALA A 627 -14.19 6.00 -26.66
C ALA A 627 -14.06 5.44 -25.24
N MET A 628 -13.05 4.60 -24.99
CA MET A 628 -12.77 4.08 -23.64
C MET A 628 -12.42 5.22 -22.68
N PHE A 629 -11.63 6.18 -23.13
CA PHE A 629 -11.24 7.34 -22.35
C PHE A 629 -12.42 8.23 -21.92
N VAL A 630 -13.34 8.58 -22.83
CA VAL A 630 -14.46 9.49 -22.50
C VAL A 630 -15.67 8.80 -21.86
N THR A 631 -15.66 7.47 -21.79
CA THR A 631 -16.70 6.70 -21.10
C THR A 631 -16.21 6.11 -19.78
N ASP A 632 -15.11 6.63 -19.24
CA ASP A 632 -14.51 6.17 -17.98
C ASP A 632 -14.29 4.63 -17.96
N MET A 633 -13.76 4.11 -19.07
CA MET A 633 -13.46 2.68 -19.28
C MET A 633 -14.70 1.75 -19.34
N GLU A 634 -15.88 2.31 -19.60
CA GLU A 634 -17.11 1.54 -19.77
C GLU A 634 -17.17 0.80 -21.12
N LEU A 635 -16.60 -0.41 -21.15
CA LEU A 635 -16.43 -1.24 -22.36
C LEU A 635 -17.68 -1.30 -23.25
N LYS A 636 -18.85 -1.60 -22.68
CA LYS A 636 -20.09 -1.74 -23.47
C LYS A 636 -20.56 -0.41 -24.09
N GLN A 637 -20.27 0.72 -23.43
CA GLN A 637 -20.62 2.04 -23.95
C GLN A 637 -19.68 2.42 -25.08
N SER A 638 -18.38 2.15 -24.94
CA SER A 638 -17.37 2.34 -25.99
C SER A 638 -17.69 1.54 -27.26
N LEU A 639 -18.07 0.27 -27.12
CA LEU A 639 -18.46 -0.56 -28.25
C LEU A 639 -19.70 0.00 -28.98
N LYS A 640 -20.67 0.54 -28.24
CA LYS A 640 -21.85 1.20 -28.83
C LYS A 640 -21.52 2.48 -29.58
N LEU A 641 -20.46 3.20 -29.19
CA LEU A 641 -19.97 4.34 -29.97
C LEU A 641 -19.37 3.87 -31.30
N CYS A 642 -18.54 2.83 -31.28
CA CYS A 642 -18.02 2.23 -32.50
C CYS A 642 -19.13 1.68 -33.42
N ASP A 643 -20.23 1.14 -32.88
CA ASP A 643 -21.39 0.66 -33.68
C ASP A 643 -22.01 1.73 -34.58
N THR A 644 -21.83 3.02 -34.26
CA THR A 644 -22.34 4.15 -35.05
C THR A 644 -21.66 4.30 -36.41
N ILE A 645 -20.47 3.72 -36.57
CA ILE A 645 -19.75 3.69 -37.85
C ILE A 645 -20.51 2.75 -38.79
N ALA A 646 -20.78 3.17 -40.03
CA ALA A 646 -21.63 2.40 -40.94
C ALA A 646 -20.92 1.16 -41.51
N ASP A 647 -19.69 1.34 -42.01
CA ASP A 647 -18.90 0.28 -42.64
C ASP A 647 -18.37 -0.73 -41.61
N GLN A 648 -18.53 -2.03 -41.92
CA GLN A 648 -18.17 -3.10 -40.99
C GLN A 648 -16.66 -3.20 -40.75
N ALA A 649 -15.83 -3.02 -41.78
CA ALA A 649 -14.38 -3.07 -41.62
C ALA A 649 -13.89 -1.88 -40.78
N HIS A 650 -14.49 -0.70 -40.96
CA HIS A 650 -14.18 0.48 -40.15
C HIS A 650 -14.64 0.33 -38.69
N LYS A 651 -15.81 -0.28 -38.43
CA LYS A 651 -16.25 -0.64 -37.07
C LYS A 651 -15.24 -1.55 -36.38
N GLU A 652 -14.78 -2.58 -37.08
CA GLU A 652 -13.79 -3.52 -36.55
C GLU A 652 -12.46 -2.84 -36.20
N ARG A 653 -12.03 -1.85 -37.00
CA ARG A 653 -10.87 -1.02 -36.65
C ARG A 653 -11.11 -0.17 -35.39
N CYS A 654 -12.32 0.31 -35.15
CA CYS A 654 -12.65 0.99 -33.89
C CYS A 654 -12.66 0.02 -32.70
N TYR A 655 -13.25 -1.16 -32.86
CA TYR A 655 -13.26 -2.19 -31.81
C TYR A 655 -11.86 -2.64 -31.39
N THR A 656 -10.89 -2.67 -32.31
CA THR A 656 -9.51 -3.05 -31.94
C THR A 656 -8.90 -2.08 -30.94
N GLY A 657 -9.20 -0.78 -31.03
CA GLY A 657 -8.77 0.22 -30.05
C GLY A 657 -9.46 0.04 -28.70
N VAL A 658 -10.78 -0.17 -28.72
CA VAL A 658 -11.57 -0.44 -27.49
C VAL A 658 -11.06 -1.68 -26.75
N PHE A 659 -10.82 -2.78 -27.47
CA PHE A 659 -10.39 -4.02 -26.85
C PHE A 659 -8.90 -4.03 -26.47
N MET A 660 -8.04 -3.34 -27.20
CA MET A 660 -6.66 -3.09 -26.79
C MET A 660 -6.65 -2.34 -25.46
N GLU A 661 -7.35 -1.22 -25.39
CA GLU A 661 -7.43 -0.43 -24.17
C GLU A 661 -8.04 -1.26 -23.04
N ASN A 662 -9.09 -2.05 -23.28
CA ASN A 662 -9.65 -2.94 -22.26
C ASN A 662 -8.65 -3.99 -21.70
N SER A 663 -7.73 -4.51 -22.52
CA SER A 663 -6.82 -5.59 -22.11
C SER A 663 -5.46 -5.09 -21.62
N SER A 664 -4.79 -4.21 -22.36
CA SER A 664 -3.44 -3.74 -22.03
C SER A 664 -3.39 -2.57 -21.05
N SER A 665 -4.46 -1.78 -20.93
CA SER A 665 -4.53 -0.70 -19.92
C SER A 665 -4.65 -1.21 -18.49
N SER A 666 -4.85 -2.52 -18.28
CA SER A 666 -4.82 -3.12 -16.93
C SER A 666 -3.49 -2.87 -16.19
N THR A 667 -2.45 -2.42 -16.90
CA THR A 667 -1.15 -1.96 -16.34
C THR A 667 -0.94 -0.44 -16.43
N SER A 668 -1.89 0.32 -17.00
CA SER A 668 -1.88 1.79 -16.98
C SER A 668 -2.37 2.28 -15.63
N PHE A 669 -1.63 3.21 -15.03
CA PHE A 669 -2.01 3.83 -13.75
C PHE A 669 -2.99 5.01 -13.92
N ASP A 670 -3.09 5.58 -15.14
CA ASP A 670 -4.01 6.71 -15.40
C ASP A 670 -5.43 6.17 -15.60
N HIS A 671 -5.61 5.13 -16.44
CA HIS A 671 -6.92 4.61 -16.84
C HIS A 671 -6.95 3.07 -16.90
N ALA A 672 -6.92 2.42 -15.73
CA ALA A 672 -7.01 0.97 -15.67
C ALA A 672 -8.40 0.45 -16.07
N SER A 673 -8.44 -0.60 -16.91
CA SER A 673 -9.69 -1.28 -17.24
C SER A 673 -10.38 -1.86 -16.00
N ILE A 674 -11.69 -1.63 -15.90
CA ILE A 674 -12.58 -2.18 -14.85
C ILE A 674 -13.27 -3.48 -15.28
N TYR A 675 -13.06 -3.93 -16.52
CA TYR A 675 -13.75 -5.08 -17.12
C TYR A 675 -12.89 -6.35 -17.14
N ILE A 676 -11.87 -6.40 -16.29
CA ILE A 676 -10.93 -7.51 -16.18
C ILE A 676 -11.04 -8.14 -14.79
N LYS A 677 -11.21 -9.46 -14.72
CA LYS A 677 -11.44 -10.19 -13.47
C LYS A 677 -10.34 -11.20 -13.22
N LYS A 678 -9.71 -11.14 -12.04
CA LYS A 678 -8.65 -12.06 -11.65
C LYS A 678 -9.14 -13.51 -11.48
N ASP A 679 -10.39 -13.67 -11.07
CA ASP A 679 -11.07 -14.95 -10.86
C ASP A 679 -11.74 -15.52 -12.12
N ASP A 680 -11.91 -14.70 -13.17
CA ASP A 680 -12.41 -15.14 -14.47
C ASP A 680 -11.56 -14.56 -15.62
N PRO A 681 -10.54 -15.30 -16.09
CA PRO A 681 -9.66 -14.83 -17.16
C PRO A 681 -10.37 -14.66 -18.51
N PHE A 682 -11.56 -15.24 -18.68
CA PHE A 682 -12.33 -15.23 -19.92
C PHE A 682 -13.33 -14.06 -20.00
N TYR A 683 -13.54 -13.35 -18.89
CA TYR A 683 -14.32 -12.13 -18.85
C TYR A 683 -13.54 -10.96 -19.48
N PRO A 684 -14.17 -10.08 -20.27
CA PRO A 684 -15.61 -9.98 -20.53
C PRO A 684 -16.10 -10.77 -21.75
N CYS A 685 -15.21 -11.39 -22.53
CA CYS A 685 -15.55 -12.00 -23.82
C CYS A 685 -16.61 -13.10 -23.71
N ASN A 686 -16.64 -13.85 -22.60
CA ASN A 686 -17.70 -14.84 -22.33
C ASN A 686 -19.11 -14.24 -22.08
N SER A 687 -19.24 -12.91 -22.02
CA SER A 687 -20.49 -12.20 -21.67
C SER A 687 -20.95 -11.18 -22.71
N LEU A 688 -20.21 -11.01 -23.81
CA LEU A 688 -20.52 -10.04 -24.86
C LEU A 688 -21.37 -10.65 -25.98
N GLU A 689 -21.98 -9.77 -26.78
CA GLU A 689 -22.72 -10.15 -27.99
C GLU A 689 -21.78 -10.73 -29.07
N GLU A 690 -22.29 -11.66 -29.87
CA GLU A 690 -21.54 -12.43 -30.87
C GLU A 690 -20.70 -11.55 -31.82
N LYS A 691 -21.26 -10.42 -32.26
CA LYS A 691 -20.61 -9.46 -33.16
C LYS A 691 -19.28 -8.89 -32.64
N TYR A 692 -19.05 -8.92 -31.32
CA TYR A 692 -17.82 -8.41 -30.71
C TYR A 692 -16.79 -9.50 -30.41
N LEU A 693 -17.20 -10.78 -30.38
CA LEU A 693 -16.42 -11.86 -29.80
C LEU A 693 -15.11 -12.10 -30.53
N SER A 694 -15.09 -12.01 -31.86
CA SER A 694 -13.87 -12.25 -32.63
C SER A 694 -12.71 -11.32 -32.23
N LEU A 695 -12.98 -10.04 -32.00
CA LEU A 695 -11.96 -9.06 -31.62
C LEU A 695 -11.74 -9.03 -30.11
N CYS A 696 -12.77 -9.30 -29.31
CA CYS A 696 -12.59 -9.48 -27.87
C CYS A 696 -11.59 -10.61 -27.59
N TRP A 697 -11.81 -11.80 -28.16
CA TRP A 697 -10.90 -12.94 -28.01
C TRP A 697 -9.53 -12.70 -28.64
N GLN A 698 -9.45 -11.90 -29.71
CA GLN A 698 -8.17 -11.46 -30.27
C GLN A 698 -7.32 -10.73 -29.22
N TYR A 699 -7.89 -9.75 -28.50
CA TYR A 699 -7.15 -8.92 -27.55
C TYR A 699 -7.14 -9.49 -26.12
N GLN A 700 -7.98 -10.48 -25.81
CA GLN A 700 -7.96 -11.19 -24.53
C GLN A 700 -6.62 -11.90 -24.31
N SER A 701 -5.91 -12.30 -25.36
CA SER A 701 -4.57 -12.89 -25.23
C SER A 701 -3.53 -11.91 -24.65
N SER A 702 -3.71 -10.59 -24.82
CA SER A 702 -2.91 -9.60 -24.11
C SER A 702 -3.11 -9.69 -22.60
N TYR A 703 -4.36 -9.85 -22.15
CA TYR A 703 -4.64 -10.06 -20.73
C TYR A 703 -4.09 -11.42 -20.23
N PHE A 704 -4.23 -12.49 -21.02
CA PHE A 704 -3.62 -13.79 -20.71
C PHE A 704 -2.10 -13.68 -20.50
N SER A 705 -1.42 -12.86 -21.31
CA SER A 705 0.03 -12.64 -21.17
C SER A 705 0.39 -11.93 -19.85
N ILE A 706 -0.45 -11.02 -19.36
CA ILE A 706 -0.25 -10.29 -18.10
C ILE A 706 -0.39 -11.25 -16.91
N ILE A 707 -1.49 -12.00 -16.82
CA ILE A 707 -1.74 -12.91 -15.69
C ILE A 707 -0.82 -14.14 -15.70
N SER A 708 -0.26 -14.48 -16.86
CA SER A 708 0.70 -15.59 -16.99
C SER A 708 2.15 -15.15 -16.86
N HIS A 709 2.42 -13.86 -16.58
CA HIS A 709 3.78 -13.30 -16.55
C HIS A 709 4.58 -13.63 -17.82
N GLN A 710 3.94 -13.51 -18.99
CA GLN A 710 4.51 -13.77 -20.31
C GLN A 710 4.98 -15.24 -20.53
N ASP A 711 4.47 -16.19 -19.75
CA ASP A 711 4.63 -17.62 -20.04
C ASP A 711 3.76 -18.01 -21.26
N TRP A 712 4.35 -17.96 -22.45
CA TRP A 712 3.63 -18.18 -23.71
C TRP A 712 3.02 -19.56 -23.86
N LYS A 713 3.51 -20.58 -23.15
CA LYS A 713 2.86 -21.90 -23.12
C LYS A 713 1.55 -21.86 -22.35
N LYS A 714 1.51 -21.11 -21.24
CA LYS A 714 0.27 -20.85 -20.50
C LYS A 714 -0.69 -20.00 -21.31
N VAL A 715 -0.21 -18.95 -21.99
CA VAL A 715 -1.04 -18.13 -22.88
C VAL A 715 -1.66 -18.98 -24.00
N ALA A 716 -0.86 -19.82 -24.66
CA ALA A 716 -1.35 -20.76 -25.68
C ALA A 716 -2.41 -21.73 -25.11
N SER A 717 -2.17 -22.25 -23.90
CA SER A 717 -3.13 -23.14 -23.22
C SER A 717 -4.46 -22.43 -22.90
N LEU A 718 -4.43 -21.13 -22.58
CA LEU A 718 -5.64 -20.32 -22.39
C LEU A 718 -6.35 -20.04 -23.73
N CYS A 719 -5.60 -19.72 -24.79
CA CYS A 719 -6.17 -19.56 -26.14
C CYS A 719 -6.87 -20.84 -26.62
N LEU A 720 -6.35 -22.03 -26.31
CA LEU A 720 -6.99 -23.31 -26.68
C LEU A 720 -8.30 -23.58 -25.92
N GLN A 721 -8.56 -22.90 -24.81
CA GLN A 721 -9.79 -23.06 -24.02
C GLN A 721 -10.94 -22.18 -24.53
N ILE A 722 -10.66 -21.21 -25.41
CA ILE A 722 -11.71 -20.36 -26.00
C ILE A 722 -12.39 -21.09 -27.17
N PRO A 723 -13.58 -20.64 -27.62
CA PRO A 723 -14.28 -21.27 -28.74
C PRO A 723 -13.42 -21.36 -30.01
N ASN A 724 -13.39 -22.55 -30.63
CA ASN A 724 -12.50 -22.89 -31.76
C ASN A 724 -12.46 -21.83 -32.88
N GLN A 725 -13.62 -21.27 -33.25
CA GLN A 725 -13.72 -20.26 -34.31
C GLN A 725 -12.97 -18.95 -34.04
N TYR A 726 -12.54 -18.69 -32.79
CA TYR A 726 -11.79 -17.50 -32.41
C TYR A 726 -10.31 -17.77 -32.07
N GLN A 727 -9.88 -19.03 -32.06
CA GLN A 727 -8.53 -19.40 -31.62
C GLN A 727 -7.44 -18.73 -32.47
N ASP A 728 -7.57 -18.76 -33.80
CA ASP A 728 -6.62 -18.10 -34.71
C ASP A 728 -6.41 -16.63 -34.35
N ARG A 729 -7.47 -15.92 -33.97
CA ARG A 729 -7.39 -14.52 -33.56
C ARG A 729 -6.64 -14.35 -32.24
N CYS A 730 -6.89 -15.21 -31.27
CA CYS A 730 -6.17 -15.22 -29.98
C CYS A 730 -4.66 -15.42 -30.19
N PHE A 731 -4.29 -16.42 -31.02
CA PHE A 731 -2.90 -16.74 -31.36
C PHE A 731 -2.22 -15.63 -32.17
N ARG A 732 -2.95 -14.91 -33.03
CA ARG A 732 -2.37 -13.81 -33.81
C ARG A 732 -1.81 -12.70 -32.90
N THR A 733 -2.54 -12.37 -31.84
CA THR A 733 -2.14 -11.29 -30.92
C THR A 733 -0.97 -11.68 -30.02
N ILE A 734 -0.71 -12.98 -29.82
CA ILE A 734 0.55 -13.43 -29.19
C ILE A 734 1.73 -12.85 -29.99
N GLY A 735 1.71 -12.99 -31.31
CA GLY A 735 2.72 -12.42 -32.19
C GLY A 735 2.75 -10.89 -32.21
N THR A 736 1.60 -10.21 -32.21
CA THR A 736 1.60 -8.73 -32.22
C THR A 736 2.16 -8.16 -30.92
N ASN A 737 1.86 -8.78 -29.78
CA ASN A 737 2.31 -8.32 -28.47
C ASN A 737 3.83 -8.42 -28.30
N GLN A 738 4.47 -9.39 -28.96
CA GLN A 738 5.93 -9.54 -28.95
C GLN A 738 6.65 -8.25 -29.39
N VAL A 739 6.13 -7.57 -30.41
CA VAL A 739 6.68 -6.30 -30.93
C VAL A 739 6.42 -5.13 -29.95
N GLY A 740 5.53 -5.29 -28.98
CA GLY A 740 5.38 -4.38 -27.85
C GLY A 740 6.34 -4.69 -26.70
N PHE A 741 6.74 -5.96 -26.53
CA PHE A 741 7.46 -6.43 -25.34
C PHE A 741 8.98 -6.59 -25.52
N THR A 742 9.45 -6.94 -26.72
CA THR A 742 10.87 -7.21 -26.96
C THR A 742 11.35 -6.62 -28.27
N GLN A 743 12.62 -6.26 -28.33
CA GLN A 743 13.30 -5.84 -29.56
C GLN A 743 14.01 -6.99 -30.27
N SER A 744 14.21 -8.14 -29.61
CA SER A 744 14.96 -9.28 -30.15
C SER A 744 14.08 -10.12 -31.06
N LEU A 745 14.41 -10.12 -32.35
CA LEU A 745 13.72 -10.93 -33.36
C LEU A 745 13.87 -12.43 -33.09
N GLU A 746 15.00 -12.85 -32.50
CA GLU A 746 15.25 -14.23 -32.07
C GLU A 746 14.31 -14.65 -30.94
N THR A 747 14.03 -13.73 -29.99
CA THR A 747 13.06 -13.97 -28.92
C THR A 747 11.66 -14.11 -29.50
N MET A 748 11.25 -13.20 -30.40
CA MET A 748 9.94 -13.28 -31.08
C MET A 748 9.78 -14.61 -31.81
N LYS A 749 10.82 -15.06 -32.53
CA LYS A 749 10.83 -16.35 -33.25
C LYS A 749 10.70 -17.51 -32.27
N LYS A 750 11.55 -17.54 -31.24
CA LYS A 750 11.55 -18.58 -30.21
C LYS A 750 10.18 -18.70 -29.55
N ASP A 751 9.52 -17.58 -29.26
CA ASP A 751 8.21 -17.58 -28.62
C ASP A 751 7.11 -18.07 -29.56
N CYS A 752 7.13 -17.69 -30.85
CA CYS A 752 6.21 -18.27 -31.84
C CYS A 752 6.48 -19.77 -32.08
N ASP A 753 7.70 -20.29 -31.91
CA ASP A 753 7.98 -21.73 -31.98
C ASP A 753 7.33 -22.53 -30.83
N LEU A 754 6.88 -21.86 -29.76
CA LEU A 754 6.18 -22.51 -28.65
C LEU A 754 4.71 -22.81 -28.98
N MET A 755 4.19 -22.31 -30.10
CA MET A 755 2.79 -22.50 -30.48
C MET A 755 2.52 -23.98 -30.80
N PRO A 756 1.35 -24.51 -30.39
CA PRO A 756 1.15 -25.97 -30.31
C PRO A 756 0.90 -26.66 -31.66
N SER A 757 0.77 -25.91 -32.76
CA SER A 757 0.61 -26.43 -34.12
C SER A 757 1.29 -25.52 -35.14
N GLU A 758 1.62 -26.07 -36.31
CA GLU A 758 2.18 -25.28 -37.42
C GLU A 758 1.26 -24.14 -37.87
N ASN A 759 -0.07 -24.38 -37.88
CA ASN A 759 -1.04 -23.32 -38.18
C ASN A 759 -0.95 -22.15 -37.18
N PHE A 760 -0.94 -22.43 -35.88
CA PHE A 760 -0.85 -21.38 -34.86
C PHE A 760 0.51 -20.70 -34.83
N LYS A 761 1.57 -21.42 -35.21
CA LYS A 761 2.91 -20.87 -35.40
C LYS A 761 2.92 -19.87 -36.57
N ASP A 762 2.37 -20.22 -37.73
CA ASP A 762 2.22 -19.31 -38.87
C ASP A 762 1.40 -18.06 -38.51
N ILE A 763 0.32 -18.25 -37.76
CA ILE A 763 -0.53 -17.15 -37.28
C ILE A 763 0.22 -16.22 -36.32
N CYS A 764 1.01 -16.76 -35.39
CA CYS A 764 1.87 -15.97 -34.50
C CYS A 764 2.91 -15.17 -35.30
N ILE A 765 3.61 -15.82 -36.23
CA ILE A 765 4.60 -15.19 -37.13
C ILE A 765 3.95 -14.06 -37.94
N ALA A 766 2.76 -14.29 -38.49
CA ALA A 766 2.01 -13.25 -39.20
C ALA A 766 1.61 -12.09 -38.27
N GLY A 767 1.31 -12.36 -37.00
CA GLY A 767 1.12 -11.34 -35.97
C GLY A 767 2.35 -10.45 -35.77
N VAL A 768 3.54 -11.05 -35.65
CA VAL A 768 4.81 -10.32 -35.51
C VAL A 768 5.04 -9.42 -36.72
N VAL A 769 4.99 -9.96 -37.94
CA VAL A 769 5.20 -9.19 -39.18
C VAL A 769 4.18 -8.06 -39.31
N SER A 770 2.91 -8.35 -38.99
CA SER A 770 1.85 -7.33 -39.00
C SER A 770 2.14 -6.20 -38.03
N SER A 771 2.65 -6.44 -36.82
CA SER A 771 2.96 -5.34 -35.90
C SER A 771 4.25 -4.60 -36.29
N LEU A 772 5.26 -5.30 -36.81
CA LEU A 772 6.46 -4.67 -37.36
C LEU A 772 6.13 -3.72 -38.53
N SER A 773 5.19 -4.10 -39.41
CA SER A 773 4.79 -3.26 -40.54
C SER A 773 4.06 -1.98 -40.12
N TYR A 774 3.34 -2.00 -38.99
CA TYR A 774 2.68 -0.82 -38.42
C TYR A 774 3.66 0.05 -37.63
N ARG A 775 4.61 -0.55 -36.89
CA ARG A 775 5.57 0.20 -36.07
C ARG A 775 6.65 0.90 -36.91
N PHE A 776 7.17 0.23 -37.94
CA PHE A 776 8.33 0.70 -38.72
C PHE A 776 7.95 1.06 -40.17
N VAL A 777 6.96 1.93 -40.37
CA VAL A 777 6.51 2.33 -41.71
C VAL A 777 7.67 2.93 -42.52
N GLY A 778 7.88 2.39 -43.72
CA GLY A 778 8.96 2.80 -44.63
C GLY A 778 10.29 2.06 -44.42
N ASP A 779 10.41 1.23 -43.38
CA ASP A 779 11.60 0.41 -43.10
C ASP A 779 11.25 -1.08 -43.01
N MET A 780 11.64 -1.84 -44.04
CA MET A 780 11.37 -3.29 -44.08
C MET A 780 12.41 -4.15 -43.39
N ARG A 781 13.54 -3.60 -42.92
CA ARG A 781 14.70 -4.40 -42.46
C ARG A 781 14.29 -5.43 -41.41
N LYS A 782 13.62 -4.99 -40.34
CA LYS A 782 13.17 -5.87 -39.26
C LYS A 782 12.22 -6.97 -39.71
N MET A 783 11.33 -6.69 -40.68
CA MET A 783 10.42 -7.71 -41.23
C MET A 783 11.18 -8.76 -42.05
N ILE A 784 12.13 -8.32 -42.89
CA ILE A 784 12.97 -9.22 -43.70
C ILE A 784 13.85 -10.08 -42.80
N ASP A 785 14.51 -9.45 -41.83
CA ASP A 785 15.41 -10.12 -40.89
C ASP A 785 14.61 -11.17 -40.10
N PHE A 786 13.43 -10.83 -39.58
CA PHE A 786 12.57 -11.77 -38.89
C PHE A 786 12.13 -12.93 -39.79
N CYS A 787 11.62 -12.67 -41.00
CA CYS A 787 11.22 -13.74 -41.92
C CYS A 787 12.39 -14.61 -42.40
N SER A 788 13.62 -14.11 -42.36
CA SER A 788 14.81 -14.90 -42.64
C SER A 788 15.17 -15.87 -41.49
N LEU A 789 14.84 -15.50 -40.24
CA LEU A 789 15.07 -16.31 -39.04
C LEU A 789 14.05 -17.44 -38.85
N VAL A 790 12.83 -17.32 -39.38
CA VAL A 790 11.80 -18.36 -39.22
C VAL A 790 12.14 -19.63 -40.01
N SER A 791 11.57 -20.77 -39.57
CA SER A 791 11.74 -22.06 -40.23
C SER A 791 11.29 -22.01 -41.69
N SER A 792 11.95 -22.79 -42.57
CA SER A 792 11.70 -22.78 -44.03
C SER A 792 10.23 -22.95 -44.41
N GLN A 793 9.51 -23.83 -43.70
CA GLN A 793 8.08 -24.09 -43.90
C GLN A 793 7.16 -22.88 -43.61
N ASN A 794 7.59 -21.96 -42.75
CA ASN A 794 6.82 -20.76 -42.37
C ASN A 794 7.24 -19.50 -43.16
N ARG A 795 8.23 -19.59 -44.05
CA ARG A 795 8.76 -18.42 -44.77
C ARG A 795 7.76 -17.84 -45.75
N GLU A 796 7.02 -18.69 -46.47
CA GLU A 796 6.04 -18.24 -47.47
C GLU A 796 4.95 -17.38 -46.83
N SER A 797 4.34 -17.85 -45.73
CA SER A 797 3.32 -17.13 -44.99
C SER A 797 3.88 -15.81 -44.43
N CYS A 798 5.10 -15.84 -43.89
CA CYS A 798 5.80 -14.66 -43.36
C CYS A 798 6.00 -13.58 -44.43
N TYR A 799 6.57 -13.94 -45.59
CA TYR A 799 6.83 -12.98 -46.67
C TYR A 799 5.56 -12.46 -47.35
N LYS A 800 4.52 -13.30 -47.50
CA LYS A 800 3.20 -12.82 -47.94
C LYS A 800 2.62 -11.79 -46.98
N GLN A 801 2.81 -11.99 -45.66
CA GLN A 801 2.35 -11.02 -44.66
C GLN A 801 3.10 -9.68 -44.75
N ILE A 802 4.36 -9.66 -45.21
CA ILE A 802 5.06 -8.39 -45.53
C ILE A 802 4.30 -7.66 -46.65
N GLY A 803 3.96 -8.34 -47.75
CA GLY A 803 3.21 -7.76 -48.86
C GLY A 803 1.87 -7.16 -48.45
N ASN A 804 1.13 -7.87 -47.59
CA ASN A 804 -0.10 -7.37 -46.97
C ASN A 804 0.14 -6.11 -46.13
N GLY A 805 1.21 -6.09 -45.32
CA GLY A 805 1.53 -4.97 -44.43
C GLY A 805 1.96 -3.70 -45.19
N VAL A 806 2.86 -3.83 -46.16
CA VAL A 806 3.35 -2.68 -46.95
C VAL A 806 2.30 -2.13 -47.91
N SER A 807 1.27 -2.92 -48.22
CA SER A 807 0.09 -2.50 -48.99
C SER A 807 -0.75 -1.43 -48.29
N ASP A 808 -0.61 -1.26 -46.98
CA ASP A 808 -1.30 -0.22 -46.19
C ASP A 808 -0.49 1.09 -46.08
N TRP A 809 0.79 1.10 -46.50
CA TRP A 809 1.68 2.25 -46.34
C TRP A 809 1.38 3.40 -47.31
N ASP A 810 0.87 3.07 -48.50
CA ASP A 810 0.48 4.04 -49.52
C ASP A 810 -0.67 3.48 -50.37
N SER A 811 -1.59 4.34 -50.78
CA SER A 811 -2.69 3.96 -51.69
C SER A 811 -2.19 3.49 -53.06
N ASN A 812 -1.01 3.95 -53.50
CA ASN A 812 -0.36 3.49 -54.71
C ASN A 812 0.34 2.14 -54.47
N LYS A 813 -0.24 1.07 -55.02
CA LYS A 813 0.29 -0.31 -54.94
C LYS A 813 1.69 -0.47 -55.53
N ASP A 814 2.16 0.42 -56.39
CA ASP A 814 3.54 0.34 -56.89
C ASP A 814 4.56 0.70 -55.80
N VAL A 815 4.19 1.48 -54.79
CA VAL A 815 5.02 1.69 -53.60
C VAL A 815 5.24 0.37 -52.88
N ALA A 816 4.18 -0.39 -52.62
CA ALA A 816 4.25 -1.72 -52.00
C ALA A 816 5.12 -2.68 -52.83
N LYS A 817 4.94 -2.72 -54.16
CA LYS A 817 5.76 -3.55 -55.05
C LYS A 817 7.23 -3.17 -55.00
N ASN A 818 7.54 -1.88 -55.04
CA ASN A 818 8.91 -1.37 -54.92
C ASN A 818 9.54 -1.68 -53.55
N GLN A 819 8.74 -1.75 -52.49
CA GLN A 819 9.22 -2.25 -51.20
C GLN A 819 9.55 -3.75 -51.33
N CYS A 820 8.62 -4.61 -51.75
CA CYS A 820 8.89 -6.05 -51.91
C CYS A 820 10.13 -6.35 -52.79
N GLN A 821 10.42 -5.53 -53.80
CA GLN A 821 11.63 -5.65 -54.64
C GLN A 821 12.96 -5.49 -53.88
N LYS A 822 12.95 -4.92 -52.68
CA LYS A 822 14.14 -4.78 -51.81
C LYS A 822 14.47 -6.05 -51.03
N ILE A 823 13.60 -7.06 -51.06
CA ILE A 823 13.85 -8.34 -50.39
C ILE A 823 15.00 -9.06 -51.10
N PRO A 824 16.12 -9.36 -50.41
CA PRO A 824 17.28 -9.98 -51.08
C PRO A 824 17.04 -11.43 -51.53
N ASP A 825 16.16 -12.16 -50.85
CA ASP A 825 15.78 -13.53 -51.21
C ASP A 825 14.78 -13.52 -52.40
N PRO A 826 15.13 -14.08 -53.57
CA PRO A 826 14.24 -14.09 -54.73
C PRO A 826 12.90 -14.79 -54.48
N GLN A 827 12.88 -15.81 -53.62
CA GLN A 827 11.65 -16.52 -53.30
C GLN A 827 10.77 -15.70 -52.35
N GLY A 828 11.37 -15.14 -51.28
CA GLY A 828 10.73 -14.15 -50.41
C GLY A 828 10.17 -12.95 -51.17
N GLN A 829 10.91 -12.41 -52.13
CA GLN A 829 10.45 -11.34 -53.01
C GLN A 829 9.19 -11.75 -53.79
N SER A 830 9.21 -12.93 -54.43
CA SER A 830 8.07 -13.45 -55.18
C SER A 830 6.83 -13.63 -54.30
N TRP A 831 7.00 -14.19 -53.11
CA TRP A 831 5.91 -14.36 -52.15
C TRP A 831 5.33 -13.02 -51.67
N CYS A 832 6.18 -12.03 -51.36
CA CYS A 832 5.73 -10.68 -50.99
C CYS A 832 4.92 -10.03 -52.12
N LEU A 833 5.40 -10.12 -53.36
CA LEU A 833 4.70 -9.58 -54.52
C LEU A 833 3.37 -10.30 -54.80
N SER A 834 3.26 -11.59 -54.49
CA SER A 834 2.02 -12.36 -54.69
C SER A 834 0.86 -11.95 -53.78
N ALA A 835 1.14 -11.20 -52.72
CA ALA A 835 0.16 -10.71 -51.75
C ALA A 835 -0.32 -9.26 -52.01
N ILE A 836 0.27 -8.58 -52.99
CA ILE A 836 -0.10 -7.22 -53.43
C ILE A 836 -1.02 -7.31 -54.64
#